data_AF-A0A2A4JBH4-F1
#
_entry.id   AF-A0A2A4JBH4-F1
#
_cell.length_a   1.000
_cell.length_b   1.000
_cell.length_c   1.000
_cell.angle_alpha   90.00
_cell.angle_beta   90.00
_cell.angle_gamma   90.00
#
_symmetry.space_group_name_H-M   'P 1'
#
loop_
_entity.id
_entity.type
_entity.pdbx_description
1 polymer ?
#
loop_
_entity_poly.entity_id
_entity_poly.type
_entity_poly.pdbx_seq_one_letter_code
_entity_poly.pdbx_strand_id
1 'polypeptide(L)'
;MKIPLKIIILFTVISVINTSVVINRYDDDDCELDAKLVEEIASYKNVTKHIMEEIRTNFGEVMYNEYTRFIDTFGARPSGTEVLERSIDHMINLTKQHGLNDVTTEELEVPHWVRVHESASMLQPHVKNIAILGFGSSVSTPPEGITAEAIVINSFDELEKTDKKLIEGKIVVFDAHYVTYGDTVVYRSQGASKAAKKGAIATLVRSITPFSIYSPHTGAQYYEKNVPKIPTAAITLEDADLMRRLQNAGEKIVLHIKMLSTSDTKKSRNTLVDLKGSVHPEKLVIVSGHIDSWDVGQGAMDDGGGMIISWFTPVLLNLLKLKPKRTIRAILWTAEEPGLVGAQAYLKKHMNELDNINFIMESDEGTFKPLGLDVAGSKKARCIVKEVLKQFAPINKLSSSGYPGSDIVIFVRQGVPGASLLNENERYTRFIDTFGARPSGTEVLERSIDHMINLTKQHGLNDVTTEELEVPHWVRVHESASMLQPHVKNIAILGFGSSVSTPPEGITAEAIVINSFDELEKTDKKLIEGKIVVFDAHYVTYGDTVVYRSQGASKAAKKGAIATLVRSITPFSIYSPHTGAQYYEKNVPKIPTAAITLEDADLMRRLQNAGEKIVLHIKMLSTSDTKKSRNTLVDLKGSVHPEKLVIVSGHIDSWDVGQGAMDDGGGMIISWFTPVLLNLLKLKPKRTIRAILWTAEEPGLVGAQAYLKKHMNELDNINFIMESDEGTFKPLGLDVAGSKKARCIVKEVLKQFAPINKLSSSGYPGSDIVIFVRQGVPGASLLNENERYFWYHHSEGDTMNVQTKNDVVDCAAFWAAFSYVIADLSVDIPRQ
;
A
#
# COMPACT_ATOMS: atom_id res chain seq x y z
N MET A 1 35.71 -81.78 -4.55
CA MET A 1 35.06 -81.04 -5.67
C MET A 1 35.03 -79.56 -5.28
N LYS A 2 35.36 -78.61 -6.17
CA LYS A 2 35.47 -77.18 -5.81
C LYS A 2 34.12 -76.46 -5.90
N ILE A 3 33.76 -75.70 -4.87
CA ILE A 3 33.12 -74.36 -4.90
C ILE A 3 33.12 -73.86 -3.43
N PRO A 4 33.80 -72.75 -3.09
CA PRO A 4 33.67 -72.10 -1.79
C PRO A 4 33.01 -70.71 -1.88
N LEU A 5 32.14 -70.45 -0.92
CA LEU A 5 31.83 -69.17 -0.26
C LEU A 5 32.26 -67.84 -0.94
N LYS A 6 31.27 -66.98 -1.21
CA LYS A 6 31.46 -65.52 -1.16
C LYS A 6 30.48 -64.90 -0.15
N ILE A 7 31.03 -64.11 0.76
CA ILE A 7 30.28 -63.28 1.71
C ILE A 7 29.78 -62.05 0.97
N ILE A 8 28.51 -61.69 1.16
CA ILE A 8 27.94 -60.42 0.70
C ILE A 8 27.89 -59.47 1.90
N ILE A 9 28.51 -58.30 1.76
CA ILE A 9 28.54 -57.26 2.79
C ILE A 9 27.25 -56.44 2.70
N LEU A 10 26.56 -56.29 3.83
CA LEU A 10 25.33 -55.51 3.92
C LEU A 10 25.68 -54.01 4.01
N PHE A 11 25.28 -53.21 3.02
CA PHE A 11 25.35 -51.75 3.09
C PHE A 11 23.99 -51.19 3.49
N THR A 12 23.89 -50.63 4.69
CA THR A 12 22.68 -50.01 5.22
C THR A 12 22.48 -48.62 4.60
N VAL A 13 21.58 -48.50 3.64
CA VAL A 13 21.19 -47.18 3.09
C VAL A 13 20.25 -46.49 4.08
N ILE A 14 20.76 -45.50 4.80
CA ILE A 14 19.92 -44.59 5.59
C ILE A 14 19.21 -43.64 4.63
N SER A 15 17.93 -43.90 4.37
CA SER A 15 17.08 -42.97 3.64
C SER A 15 16.80 -41.75 4.53
N VAL A 16 17.39 -40.61 4.19
CA VAL A 16 16.96 -39.32 4.71
C VAL A 16 15.65 -38.96 4.01
N ILE A 17 14.53 -39.09 4.73
CA ILE A 17 13.22 -38.72 4.20
C ILE A 17 13.15 -37.21 4.07
N ASN A 18 13.43 -36.72 2.86
CA ASN A 18 13.25 -35.32 2.50
C ASN A 18 11.74 -35.07 2.32
N THR A 19 11.07 -34.57 3.36
CA THR A 19 9.61 -34.35 3.36
C THR A 19 9.22 -33.14 2.51
N SER A 20 9.24 -33.33 1.19
CA SER A 20 8.57 -32.43 0.24
C SER A 20 7.09 -32.32 0.60
N VAL A 21 6.61 -31.09 0.74
CA VAL A 21 5.25 -30.78 1.21
C VAL A 21 4.21 -31.30 0.21
N VAL A 22 3.27 -32.11 0.70
CA VAL A 22 2.05 -32.51 -0.04
C VAL A 22 0.85 -31.94 0.70
N ILE A 23 0.42 -30.75 0.31
CA ILE A 23 -0.85 -30.16 0.76
C ILE A 23 -1.96 -30.82 -0.08
N ASN A 24 -2.59 -31.84 0.50
CA ASN A 24 -3.83 -32.40 -0.06
C ASN A 24 -4.95 -31.37 0.15
N ARG A 25 -5.39 -30.72 -0.94
CA ARG A 25 -6.70 -30.07 -0.97
C ARG A 25 -7.77 -31.15 -0.80
N TYR A 26 -8.82 -30.86 -0.03
CA TYR A 26 -9.93 -31.78 0.21
C TYR A 26 -11.25 -31.18 -0.27
N ASP A 27 -11.95 -31.91 -1.13
CA ASP A 27 -13.35 -31.66 -1.45
C ASP A 27 -14.24 -32.11 -0.27
N ASP A 28 -14.99 -31.16 0.29
CA ASP A 28 -15.80 -31.34 1.50
C ASP A 28 -17.32 -31.32 1.22
N ASP A 29 -17.74 -31.69 0.02
CA ASP A 29 -19.17 -31.66 -0.37
C ASP A 29 -20.01 -32.69 0.41
N ASP A 30 -19.56 -33.95 0.50
CA ASP A 30 -20.23 -35.00 1.29
C ASP A 30 -19.92 -34.87 2.79
N CYS A 31 -20.70 -34.09 3.54
CA CYS A 31 -20.64 -34.01 5.00
C CYS A 31 -21.84 -34.68 5.67
N GLU A 32 -21.65 -35.92 6.14
CA GLU A 32 -22.59 -36.60 7.04
C GLU A 32 -22.22 -36.35 8.52
N LEU A 33 -23.22 -36.03 9.35
CA LEU A 33 -23.11 -35.86 10.80
C LEU A 33 -24.26 -36.59 11.51
N ASP A 34 -24.03 -36.96 12.77
CA ASP A 34 -25.09 -37.53 13.61
C ASP A 34 -26.21 -36.50 13.85
N ALA A 35 -27.47 -36.92 13.68
CA ALA A 35 -28.63 -36.04 13.77
C ALA A 35 -28.74 -35.33 15.14
N LYS A 36 -28.38 -35.98 16.25
CA LYS A 36 -28.41 -35.38 17.59
C LYS A 36 -27.34 -34.32 17.76
N LEU A 37 -26.19 -34.48 17.08
CA LEU A 37 -25.15 -33.46 17.06
C LEU A 37 -25.59 -32.24 16.23
N VAL A 38 -26.32 -32.44 15.13
CA VAL A 38 -26.93 -31.34 14.36
C VAL A 38 -27.99 -30.60 15.20
N GLU A 39 -28.85 -31.34 15.92
CA GLU A 39 -29.83 -30.76 16.86
C GLU A 39 -29.15 -30.00 18.01
N GLU A 40 -28.08 -30.55 18.61
CA GLU A 40 -27.29 -29.89 19.65
C GLU A 40 -26.67 -28.59 19.11
N ILE A 41 -26.03 -28.62 17.94
CA ILE A 41 -25.46 -27.43 17.29
C ILE A 41 -26.55 -26.38 17.07
N ALA A 42 -27.70 -26.76 16.49
CA ALA A 42 -28.81 -25.86 16.23
C ALA A 42 -29.40 -25.22 17.51
N SER A 43 -29.37 -25.92 18.65
CA SER A 43 -29.86 -25.39 19.93
C SER A 43 -29.11 -24.14 20.41
N TYR A 44 -27.83 -23.98 20.03
CA TYR A 44 -27.00 -22.84 20.42
C TYR A 44 -27.32 -21.54 19.68
N LYS A 45 -28.18 -21.55 18.65
CA LYS A 45 -28.49 -20.39 17.79
C LYS A 45 -28.91 -19.12 18.53
N ASN A 46 -29.62 -19.25 19.64
CA ASN A 46 -30.02 -18.08 20.45
C ASN A 46 -28.86 -17.54 21.30
N VAL A 47 -27.94 -18.40 21.73
CA VAL A 47 -26.75 -18.02 22.52
C VAL A 47 -25.71 -17.35 21.62
N THR A 48 -25.42 -17.92 20.46
CA THR A 48 -24.51 -17.34 19.46
C THR A 48 -25.03 -15.98 18.99
N LYS A 49 -26.33 -15.87 18.68
CA LYS A 49 -26.96 -14.59 18.36
C LYS A 49 -26.81 -13.56 19.49
N HIS A 50 -27.13 -13.93 20.73
CA HIS A 50 -27.05 -13.01 21.88
C HIS A 50 -25.62 -12.47 22.09
N ILE A 51 -24.59 -13.33 22.04
CA ILE A 51 -23.19 -12.90 22.12
C ILE A 51 -22.86 -11.89 21.01
N MET A 52 -23.30 -12.14 19.77
CA MET A 52 -23.05 -11.22 18.65
C MET A 52 -23.82 -9.89 18.77
N GLU A 53 -24.99 -9.87 19.41
CA GLU A 53 -25.74 -8.65 19.69
C GLU A 53 -25.07 -7.84 20.81
N GLU A 54 -24.67 -8.48 21.92
CA GLU A 54 -23.95 -7.84 23.04
C GLU A 54 -22.61 -7.21 22.62
N ILE A 55 -21.84 -7.89 21.76
CA ILE A 55 -20.63 -7.31 21.16
C ILE A 55 -20.96 -6.06 20.34
N ARG A 56 -22.05 -6.08 19.56
CA ARG A 56 -22.41 -4.96 18.66
C ARG A 56 -23.01 -3.76 19.38
N THR A 57 -23.67 -3.95 20.52
CA THR A 57 -24.39 -2.85 21.21
C THR A 57 -23.72 -2.38 22.49
N ASN A 58 -23.09 -3.27 23.26
CA ASN A 58 -22.69 -3.00 24.65
C ASN A 58 -21.18 -3.09 24.89
N PHE A 59 -20.48 -3.98 24.18
CA PHE A 59 -19.07 -4.31 24.47
C PHE A 59 -18.06 -3.98 23.36
N GLY A 60 -18.51 -3.73 22.13
CA GLY A 60 -17.61 -3.48 20.99
C GLY A 60 -16.82 -2.19 21.11
N GLU A 61 -17.47 -1.10 21.56
CA GLU A 61 -16.79 0.17 21.85
C GLU A 61 -15.81 0.03 23.02
N VAL A 62 -16.16 -0.74 24.06
CA VAL A 62 -15.27 -1.03 25.20
C VAL A 62 -14.01 -1.77 24.73
N MET A 63 -14.18 -2.83 23.94
CA MET A 63 -13.06 -3.61 23.39
C MET A 63 -12.18 -2.77 22.46
N TYR A 64 -12.80 -1.94 21.59
CA TYR A 64 -12.07 -1.02 20.71
C TYR A 64 -11.29 0.05 21.48
N ASN A 65 -11.85 0.57 22.58
CA ASN A 65 -11.21 1.57 23.42
C ASN A 65 -10.02 0.97 24.19
N GLU A 66 -10.11 -0.26 24.70
CA GLU A 66 -8.94 -0.92 25.31
C GLU A 66 -7.88 -1.31 24.26
N TYR A 67 -8.27 -1.75 23.06
CA TYR A 67 -7.35 -1.99 21.94
C TYR A 67 -6.59 -0.73 21.53
N THR A 68 -7.30 0.36 21.20
CA THR A 68 -6.65 1.63 20.80
C THR A 68 -5.77 2.19 21.91
N ARG A 69 -6.23 2.14 23.17
CA ARG A 69 -5.43 2.53 24.33
C ARG A 69 -4.16 1.69 24.50
N PHE A 70 -4.24 0.38 24.31
CA PHE A 70 -3.08 -0.52 24.38
C PHE A 70 -2.04 -0.14 23.31
N ILE A 71 -2.48 0.06 22.06
CA ILE A 71 -1.63 0.48 20.94
C ILE A 71 -0.98 1.85 21.15
N ASP A 72 -1.74 2.86 21.60
CA ASP A 72 -1.22 4.19 21.90
C ASP A 72 -0.29 4.22 23.13
N THR A 73 -0.48 3.30 24.10
CA THR A 73 0.34 3.23 25.32
C THR A 73 1.68 2.52 25.09
N PHE A 74 1.70 1.45 24.29
CA PHE A 74 2.88 0.60 24.12
C PHE A 74 3.58 0.74 22.77
N GLY A 75 2.86 1.07 21.68
CA GLY A 75 3.44 1.11 20.35
C GLY A 75 4.01 -0.25 19.93
N ALA A 76 5.13 -0.25 19.20
CA ALA A 76 5.86 -1.47 18.86
C ALA A 76 6.33 -2.23 20.11
N ARG A 77 6.20 -3.56 20.10
CA ARG A 77 6.56 -4.44 21.24
C ARG A 77 7.58 -5.51 20.84
N PRO A 78 8.79 -5.19 20.33
CA PRO A 78 9.72 -6.21 19.84
C PRO A 78 10.16 -7.20 20.92
N SER A 79 10.38 -8.45 20.51
CA SER A 79 10.90 -9.54 21.34
C SER A 79 12.08 -9.10 22.22
N GLY A 80 11.97 -9.37 23.52
CA GLY A 80 13.00 -9.05 24.53
C GLY A 80 13.11 -7.57 24.94
N THR A 81 12.18 -6.70 24.53
CA THR A 81 12.13 -5.30 25.01
C THR A 81 11.40 -5.15 26.35
N GLU A 82 11.75 -4.12 27.13
CA GLU A 82 11.00 -3.77 28.35
C GLU A 82 9.53 -3.40 28.03
N VAL A 83 9.28 -2.84 26.84
CA VAL A 83 7.93 -2.45 26.39
C VAL A 83 7.00 -3.66 26.33
N LEU A 84 7.47 -4.76 25.73
CA LEU A 84 6.77 -6.04 25.65
C LEU A 84 6.44 -6.61 27.04
N GLU A 85 7.39 -6.57 27.97
CA GLU A 85 7.16 -7.05 29.34
C GLU A 85 6.13 -6.19 30.09
N ARG A 86 6.16 -4.87 29.91
CA ARG A 86 5.15 -3.97 30.50
C ARG A 86 3.77 -4.14 29.86
N SER A 87 3.68 -4.46 28.57
CA SER A 87 2.39 -4.78 27.93
C SER A 87 1.83 -6.13 28.39
N ILE A 88 2.68 -7.12 28.65
CA ILE A 88 2.30 -8.38 29.30
C ILE A 88 1.73 -8.12 30.71
N ASP A 89 2.44 -7.36 31.54
CA ASP A 89 1.95 -7.01 32.89
C ASP A 89 0.67 -6.17 32.84
N HIS A 90 0.49 -5.33 31.82
CA HIS A 90 -0.76 -4.61 31.59
C HIS A 90 -1.94 -5.57 31.31
N MET A 91 -1.81 -6.49 30.34
CA MET A 91 -2.88 -7.45 30.01
C MET A 91 -3.25 -8.33 31.21
N ILE A 92 -2.26 -8.78 32.00
CA ILE A 92 -2.49 -9.55 33.24
C ILE A 92 -3.32 -8.76 34.25
N ASN A 93 -3.09 -7.44 34.37
CA ASN A 93 -3.83 -6.58 35.28
C ASN A 93 -5.22 -6.22 34.74
N LEU A 94 -5.36 -5.93 33.45
CA LEU A 94 -6.65 -5.64 32.79
C LEU A 94 -7.61 -6.83 32.91
N THR A 95 -7.11 -8.06 32.70
CA THR A 95 -7.90 -9.30 32.88
C THR A 95 -8.50 -9.42 34.27
N LYS A 96 -7.73 -9.09 35.31
CA LYS A 96 -8.17 -9.10 36.72
C LYS A 96 -9.18 -7.99 37.00
N GLN A 97 -9.04 -6.82 36.39
CA GLN A 97 -10.00 -5.71 36.50
C GLN A 97 -11.37 -6.09 35.93
N HIS A 98 -11.43 -6.87 34.84
CA HIS A 98 -12.68 -7.46 34.33
C HIS A 98 -13.13 -8.73 35.09
N GLY A 99 -12.57 -9.00 36.27
CA GLY A 99 -13.03 -10.03 37.19
C GLY A 99 -12.71 -11.47 36.77
N LEU A 100 -11.70 -11.68 35.91
CA LEU A 100 -11.19 -13.00 35.56
C LEU A 100 -9.78 -13.16 36.17
N ASN A 101 -9.65 -14.06 37.15
CA ASN A 101 -8.46 -14.15 38.00
C ASN A 101 -7.55 -15.36 37.70
N ASP A 102 -8.00 -16.29 36.84
CA ASP A 102 -7.23 -17.47 36.43
C ASP A 102 -6.30 -17.09 35.28
N VAL A 103 -5.23 -16.36 35.64
CA VAL A 103 -4.23 -15.81 34.73
C VAL A 103 -2.86 -16.30 35.15
N THR A 104 -2.14 -16.93 34.23
CA THR A 104 -0.81 -17.51 34.46
C THR A 104 0.17 -17.13 33.36
N THR A 105 1.47 -17.24 33.62
CA THR A 105 2.54 -16.94 32.67
C THR A 105 3.56 -18.06 32.62
N GLU A 106 4.25 -18.19 31.48
CA GLU A 106 5.24 -19.24 31.27
C GLU A 106 6.53 -18.65 30.71
N GLU A 107 7.60 -18.63 31.52
CA GLU A 107 8.90 -18.10 31.12
C GLU A 107 9.57 -18.93 30.01
N LEU A 108 10.21 -18.22 29.09
CA LEU A 108 11.10 -18.77 28.06
C LEU A 108 12.22 -17.78 27.70
N GLU A 109 13.25 -18.29 27.03
CA GLU A 109 14.29 -17.46 26.41
C GLU A 109 13.85 -17.06 24.99
N VAL A 110 14.05 -15.79 24.64
CA VAL A 110 13.65 -15.21 23.35
C VAL A 110 14.82 -14.46 22.70
N PRO A 111 14.96 -14.52 21.36
CA PRO A 111 15.97 -13.74 20.66
C PRO A 111 15.62 -12.25 20.70
N HIS A 112 16.62 -11.40 20.84
CA HIS A 112 16.46 -9.94 20.80
C HIS A 112 17.40 -9.37 19.75
N TRP A 113 16.83 -8.81 18.68
CA TRP A 113 17.55 -8.21 17.56
C TRP A 113 17.08 -6.76 17.42
N VAL A 114 18.01 -5.84 17.21
CA VAL A 114 17.73 -4.39 17.17
C VAL A 114 18.30 -3.81 15.89
N ARG A 115 17.43 -3.16 15.12
CA ARG A 115 17.76 -2.30 13.98
C ARG A 115 18.36 -0.99 14.50
N VAL A 116 19.47 -0.53 13.92
CA VAL A 116 20.15 0.71 14.38
C VAL A 116 20.20 1.77 13.28
N HIS A 117 20.64 1.42 12.08
CA HIS A 117 20.65 2.33 10.93
C HIS A 117 20.68 1.55 9.62
N GLU A 118 19.81 1.91 8.68
CA GLU A 118 19.70 1.25 7.38
C GLU A 118 19.50 2.32 6.28
N SER A 119 20.14 2.13 5.13
CA SER A 119 19.98 3.00 3.95
C SER A 119 20.39 2.28 2.66
N ALA A 120 19.76 2.66 1.55
CA ALA A 120 20.09 2.15 0.22
C ALA A 120 19.85 3.19 -0.86
N SER A 121 20.72 3.17 -1.88
CA SER A 121 20.60 4.01 -3.08
C SER A 121 21.02 3.22 -4.32
N MET A 122 20.24 3.31 -5.38
CA MET A 122 20.69 2.98 -6.73
C MET A 122 21.58 4.12 -7.24
N LEU A 123 22.70 3.75 -7.85
CA LEU A 123 23.72 4.66 -8.41
C LEU A 123 23.80 4.60 -9.94
N GLN A 124 23.35 3.49 -10.54
CA GLN A 124 23.24 3.29 -11.98
C GLN A 124 21.95 2.49 -12.28
N PRO A 125 21.25 2.78 -13.40
CA PRO A 125 21.61 3.73 -14.45
C PRO A 125 21.35 5.20 -14.09
N HIS A 126 20.56 5.47 -13.06
CA HIS A 126 20.37 6.80 -12.48
C HIS A 126 20.46 6.74 -10.94
N VAL A 127 20.62 7.90 -10.30
CA VAL A 127 20.63 7.99 -8.82
C VAL A 127 19.19 8.02 -8.31
N LYS A 128 18.83 7.05 -7.46
CA LYS A 128 17.54 7.01 -6.75
C LYS A 128 17.75 6.42 -5.35
N ASN A 129 17.16 7.03 -4.34
CA ASN A 129 17.06 6.41 -3.01
C ASN A 129 16.08 5.26 -3.06
N ILE A 130 16.44 4.13 -2.44
CA ILE A 130 15.65 2.89 -2.40
C ILE A 130 15.14 2.74 -0.98
N ALA A 131 13.83 2.62 -0.80
CA ALA A 131 13.27 2.39 0.52
C ALA A 131 13.55 0.93 0.92
N ILE A 132 14.36 0.78 1.97
CA ILE A 132 14.94 -0.48 2.44
C ILE A 132 14.57 -0.75 3.90
N LEU A 133 14.36 -2.02 4.25
CA LEU A 133 14.16 -2.42 5.64
C LEU A 133 14.70 -3.82 5.91
N GLY A 134 15.73 -3.92 6.75
CA GLY A 134 16.39 -5.18 7.11
C GLY A 134 15.46 -6.22 7.72
N PHE A 135 15.74 -7.49 7.46
CA PHE A 135 15.00 -8.59 8.07
C PHE A 135 15.52 -8.91 9.48
N GLY A 136 14.63 -9.45 10.32
CA GLY A 136 14.99 -9.90 11.66
C GLY A 136 16.11 -10.94 11.63
N SER A 137 17.11 -10.76 12.49
CA SER A 137 18.39 -11.48 12.52
C SER A 137 19.42 -11.13 11.41
N SER A 138 19.09 -10.24 10.47
CA SER A 138 20.05 -9.80 9.44
C SER A 138 21.32 -9.21 10.05
N VAL A 139 22.47 -9.55 9.46
CA VAL A 139 23.79 -9.04 9.85
C VAL A 139 24.07 -7.66 9.25
N SER A 140 24.82 -6.84 9.98
CA SER A 140 25.34 -5.55 9.53
C SER A 140 26.20 -5.66 8.27
N THR A 141 26.21 -4.62 7.45
CA THR A 141 27.25 -4.40 6.42
C THR A 141 28.59 -4.05 7.09
N PRO A 142 29.71 -4.05 6.34
CA PRO A 142 30.91 -3.30 6.73
C PRO A 142 30.58 -1.83 7.07
N PRO A 143 31.41 -1.14 7.89
CA PRO A 143 31.17 0.27 8.27
C PRO A 143 31.06 1.25 7.10
N GLU A 144 31.74 0.95 5.99
CA GLU A 144 31.70 1.69 4.73
C GLU A 144 30.46 1.38 3.85
N GLY A 145 29.67 0.35 4.21
CA GLY A 145 28.56 -0.17 3.40
C GLY A 145 29.02 -1.24 2.39
N ILE A 146 28.15 -1.59 1.45
CA ILE A 146 28.45 -2.45 0.30
C ILE A 146 28.00 -1.72 -0.95
N THR A 147 28.93 -1.47 -1.89
CA THR A 147 28.62 -0.98 -3.24
C THR A 147 28.92 -2.07 -4.26
N ALA A 148 27.92 -2.55 -4.99
CA ALA A 148 28.11 -3.60 -5.98
C ALA A 148 27.06 -3.55 -7.10
N GLU A 149 27.35 -4.29 -8.18
CA GLU A 149 26.37 -4.56 -9.23
C GLU A 149 25.26 -5.47 -8.68
N ALA A 150 24.01 -5.19 -9.03
CA ALA A 150 22.88 -6.03 -8.68
C ALA A 150 22.55 -7.02 -9.80
N ILE A 151 21.95 -8.15 -9.43
CA ILE A 151 21.31 -9.09 -10.35
C ILE A 151 19.94 -9.50 -9.80
N VAL A 152 18.92 -9.34 -10.63
CA VAL A 152 17.53 -9.62 -10.28
C VAL A 152 17.20 -11.06 -10.64
N ILE A 153 16.54 -11.75 -9.70
CA ILE A 153 16.21 -13.17 -9.77
C ILE A 153 14.75 -13.32 -9.34
N ASN A 154 13.90 -13.84 -10.22
CA ASN A 154 12.45 -13.91 -10.03
C ASN A 154 12.03 -15.18 -9.26
N SER A 155 12.92 -16.18 -9.15
CA SER A 155 12.65 -17.42 -8.42
C SER A 155 13.89 -18.13 -7.92
N PHE A 156 13.75 -19.01 -6.90
CA PHE A 156 14.84 -19.90 -6.49
C PHE A 156 15.23 -20.90 -7.59
N ASP A 157 14.29 -21.29 -8.45
CA ASP A 157 14.53 -22.15 -9.61
C ASP A 157 15.46 -21.48 -10.63
N GLU A 158 15.34 -20.17 -10.81
CA GLU A 158 16.23 -19.33 -11.62
C GLU A 158 17.60 -19.09 -10.96
N LEU A 159 17.63 -18.88 -9.64
CA LEU A 159 18.88 -18.78 -8.87
C LEU A 159 19.73 -20.05 -9.05
N GLU A 160 19.11 -21.23 -8.95
CA GLU A 160 19.83 -22.50 -9.06
C GLU A 160 20.30 -22.78 -10.49
N LYS A 161 19.57 -22.35 -11.51
CA LYS A 161 19.96 -22.47 -12.93
C LYS A 161 21.02 -21.45 -13.37
N THR A 162 21.10 -20.29 -12.72
CA THR A 162 22.09 -19.26 -13.03
C THR A 162 23.52 -19.70 -12.65
N ASP A 163 24.50 -19.48 -13.55
CA ASP A 163 25.93 -19.74 -13.30
C ASP A 163 26.40 -18.91 -12.11
N LYS A 164 27.13 -19.55 -11.18
CA LYS A 164 27.76 -18.92 -10.01
C LYS A 164 28.53 -17.65 -10.38
N LYS A 165 29.22 -17.62 -11.53
CA LYS A 165 29.99 -16.46 -12.02
C LYS A 165 29.16 -15.20 -12.29
N LEU A 166 27.84 -15.32 -12.45
CA LEU A 166 26.92 -14.19 -12.63
C LEU A 166 26.37 -13.65 -11.31
N ILE A 167 26.49 -14.42 -10.22
CA ILE A 167 26.03 -14.09 -8.86
C ILE A 167 27.20 -13.66 -7.95
N GLU A 168 28.38 -14.24 -8.16
CA GLU A 168 29.55 -14.07 -7.30
C GLU A 168 30.02 -12.61 -7.23
N GLY A 169 30.03 -12.04 -6.02
CA GLY A 169 30.35 -10.63 -5.77
C GLY A 169 29.20 -9.64 -5.99
N LYS A 170 27.99 -10.09 -6.37
CA LYS A 170 26.83 -9.23 -6.61
C LYS A 170 25.86 -9.15 -5.43
N ILE A 171 25.00 -8.14 -5.46
CA ILE A 171 23.77 -8.08 -4.67
C ILE A 171 22.68 -8.82 -5.44
N VAL A 172 22.05 -9.83 -4.82
CA VAL A 172 20.91 -10.54 -5.44
C VAL A 172 19.62 -9.85 -5.03
N VAL A 173 18.81 -9.44 -6.01
CA VAL A 173 17.49 -8.86 -5.81
C VAL A 173 16.46 -9.94 -6.11
N PHE A 174 15.84 -10.51 -5.07
CA PHE A 174 14.76 -11.47 -5.24
C PHE A 174 13.45 -10.76 -5.53
N ASP A 175 13.04 -10.77 -6.78
CA ASP A 175 11.80 -10.16 -7.26
C ASP A 175 10.75 -11.23 -7.57
N ALA A 176 10.50 -12.08 -6.58
CA ALA A 176 9.45 -13.08 -6.63
C ALA A 176 8.09 -12.40 -6.36
N HIS A 177 7.17 -12.52 -7.31
CA HIS A 177 5.83 -11.98 -7.16
C HIS A 177 5.03 -12.72 -6.08
N TYR A 178 4.19 -11.95 -5.37
CA TYR A 178 3.26 -12.50 -4.39
C TYR A 178 2.25 -13.44 -5.06
N VAL A 179 2.10 -14.64 -4.49
CA VAL A 179 1.05 -15.61 -4.85
C VAL A 179 0.14 -15.81 -3.62
N THR A 180 0.72 -16.36 -2.55
CA THR A 180 0.21 -16.29 -1.18
C THR A 180 1.35 -15.89 -0.25
N TYR A 181 1.05 -15.45 0.98
CA TYR A 181 2.10 -15.17 1.96
C TYR A 181 2.98 -16.40 2.21
N GLY A 182 2.38 -17.59 2.39
CA GLY A 182 3.10 -18.85 2.60
C GLY A 182 4.02 -19.26 1.44
N ASP A 183 3.57 -19.10 0.19
CA ASP A 183 4.39 -19.41 -1.00
C ASP A 183 5.53 -18.39 -1.20
N THR A 184 5.34 -17.14 -0.77
CA THR A 184 6.25 -16.02 -1.09
C THR A 184 7.24 -15.73 0.05
N VAL A 185 6.87 -15.97 1.31
CA VAL A 185 7.72 -15.71 2.50
C VAL A 185 9.01 -16.55 2.53
N VAL A 186 9.10 -17.60 1.70
CA VAL A 186 10.35 -18.35 1.49
C VAL A 186 11.50 -17.48 0.99
N TYR A 187 11.20 -16.43 0.20
CA TYR A 187 12.21 -15.50 -0.32
C TYR A 187 12.80 -14.62 0.79
N ARG A 188 11.96 -14.11 1.70
CA ARG A 188 12.39 -13.44 2.95
C ARG A 188 13.20 -14.37 3.83
N SER A 189 12.66 -15.57 4.10
CA SER A 189 13.13 -16.45 5.18
C SER A 189 14.33 -17.35 4.83
N GLN A 190 14.66 -17.50 3.53
CA GLN A 190 15.74 -18.37 3.05
C GLN A 190 16.66 -17.70 2.01
N GLY A 191 16.27 -16.53 1.46
CA GLY A 191 16.90 -15.93 0.29
C GLY A 191 18.40 -15.67 0.46
N ALA A 192 18.80 -15.08 1.59
CA ALA A 192 20.21 -14.80 1.88
C ALA A 192 21.07 -16.08 1.91
N SER A 193 20.57 -17.16 2.53
CA SER A 193 21.26 -18.46 2.59
C SER A 193 21.46 -19.08 1.21
N LYS A 194 20.43 -18.99 0.35
CA LYS A 194 20.46 -19.53 -1.02
C LYS A 194 21.39 -18.70 -1.93
N ALA A 195 21.35 -17.37 -1.82
CA ALA A 195 22.22 -16.49 -2.60
C ALA A 195 23.69 -16.56 -2.16
N ALA A 196 23.96 -16.66 -0.85
CA ALA A 196 25.32 -16.82 -0.31
C ALA A 196 26.02 -18.09 -0.81
N LYS A 197 25.28 -19.21 -0.98
CA LYS A 197 25.81 -20.44 -1.61
C LYS A 197 26.30 -20.23 -3.05
N LYS A 198 25.72 -19.25 -3.76
CA LYS A 198 26.12 -18.83 -5.12
C LYS A 198 27.15 -17.67 -5.10
N GLY A 199 27.63 -17.24 -3.93
CA GLY A 199 28.64 -16.19 -3.79
C GLY A 199 28.11 -14.75 -3.82
N ALA A 200 26.79 -14.54 -3.68
CA ALA A 200 26.24 -13.21 -3.48
C ALA A 200 26.75 -12.61 -2.17
N ILE A 201 26.91 -11.28 -2.11
CA ILE A 201 27.46 -10.59 -0.93
C ILE A 201 26.40 -9.86 -0.08
N ALA A 202 25.19 -9.70 -0.61
CA ALA A 202 23.99 -9.29 0.11
C ALA A 202 22.72 -9.64 -0.69
N THR A 203 21.55 -9.60 -0.05
CA THR A 203 20.25 -9.85 -0.71
C THR A 203 19.20 -8.80 -0.39
N LEU A 204 18.61 -8.21 -1.43
CA LEU A 204 17.38 -7.44 -1.33
C LEU A 204 16.22 -8.32 -1.79
N VAL A 205 15.04 -8.16 -1.21
CA VAL A 205 13.86 -8.99 -1.50
C VAL A 205 12.66 -8.08 -1.69
N ARG A 206 11.85 -8.31 -2.73
CA ARG A 206 10.53 -7.69 -2.88
C ARG A 206 9.71 -7.93 -1.61
N SER A 207 9.11 -6.87 -1.06
CA SER A 207 8.27 -7.00 0.14
C SER A 207 7.18 -8.07 -0.03
N ILE A 208 6.98 -8.88 1.00
CA ILE A 208 6.11 -10.06 0.96
C ILE A 208 4.64 -9.66 1.13
N THR A 209 4.08 -8.99 0.12
CA THR A 209 2.72 -8.44 0.13
C THR A 209 2.16 -8.35 -1.30
N PRO A 210 0.83 -8.48 -1.51
CA PRO A 210 0.19 -8.19 -2.80
C PRO A 210 0.10 -6.68 -3.12
N PHE A 211 0.35 -5.81 -2.13
CA PHE A 211 0.25 -4.35 -2.28
C PHE A 211 1.13 -3.59 -1.27
N SER A 212 1.67 -2.44 -1.67
CA SER A 212 2.51 -1.54 -0.87
C SER A 212 2.32 -0.11 -1.37
N ILE A 213 2.62 0.88 -0.51
CA ILE A 213 2.70 2.31 -0.85
C ILE A 213 4.12 2.75 -0.49
N TYR A 214 5.09 2.42 -1.34
CA TYR A 214 6.52 2.66 -1.14
C TYR A 214 7.05 2.20 0.23
N SER A 215 6.42 1.16 0.80
CA SER A 215 6.67 0.68 2.16
C SER A 215 7.38 -0.68 2.14
N PRO A 216 8.67 -0.77 2.52
CA PRO A 216 9.36 -2.04 2.65
C PRO A 216 8.88 -2.82 3.90
N HIS A 217 8.56 -4.12 3.75
CA HIS A 217 8.03 -4.96 4.83
C HIS A 217 9.12 -5.86 5.44
N THR A 218 9.34 -5.79 6.75
CA THR A 218 10.32 -6.62 7.50
C THR A 218 9.79 -8.06 7.73
N GLY A 219 10.35 -8.77 8.71
CA GLY A 219 9.96 -10.12 9.11
C GLY A 219 11.15 -11.03 9.40
N ALA A 220 10.89 -12.22 9.93
CA ALA A 220 11.92 -13.21 10.22
C ALA A 220 12.70 -13.68 8.97
N GLN A 221 14.02 -13.76 9.12
CA GLN A 221 14.99 -14.36 8.20
C GLN A 221 15.83 -15.41 8.95
N TYR A 222 16.19 -16.52 8.29
CA TYR A 222 17.01 -17.59 8.89
C TYR A 222 18.26 -17.90 8.05
N TYR A 223 19.42 -17.92 8.70
CA TYR A 223 20.68 -18.35 8.10
C TYR A 223 20.88 -19.86 8.27
N GLU A 224 21.12 -20.56 7.17
CA GLU A 224 21.48 -21.98 7.18
C GLU A 224 22.83 -22.21 7.88
N LYS A 225 22.96 -23.37 8.55
CA LYS A 225 24.22 -23.76 9.19
C LYS A 225 25.33 -23.95 8.13
N ASN A 226 26.53 -23.46 8.44
CA ASN A 226 27.72 -23.53 7.60
C ASN A 226 27.65 -22.73 6.28
N VAL A 227 26.70 -21.80 6.15
CA VAL A 227 26.61 -20.85 5.03
C VAL A 227 27.10 -19.47 5.49
N PRO A 228 27.84 -18.70 4.66
CA PRO A 228 28.19 -17.32 5.00
C PRO A 228 26.95 -16.47 5.26
N LYS A 229 26.94 -15.72 6.37
CA LYS A 229 25.88 -14.74 6.63
C LYS A 229 26.15 -13.49 5.81
N ILE A 230 25.18 -13.08 4.99
CA ILE A 230 25.22 -11.86 4.18
C ILE A 230 24.08 -10.91 4.61
N PRO A 231 24.28 -9.57 4.57
CA PRO A 231 23.23 -8.60 4.91
C PRO A 231 21.99 -8.78 4.02
N THR A 232 20.80 -8.65 4.60
CA THR A 232 19.56 -8.81 3.82
C THR A 232 18.37 -8.01 4.33
N ALA A 233 17.62 -7.46 3.37
CA ALA A 233 16.52 -6.54 3.62
C ALA A 233 15.38 -6.72 2.60
N ALA A 234 14.20 -6.24 2.97
CA ALA A 234 13.16 -5.91 2.01
C ALA A 234 13.47 -4.60 1.28
N ILE A 235 12.95 -4.53 0.05
CA ILE A 235 12.69 -3.30 -0.68
C ILE A 235 11.22 -3.25 -1.07
N THR A 236 10.76 -2.09 -1.52
CA THR A 236 9.38 -1.89 -2.01
C THR A 236 9.07 -2.80 -3.20
N LEU A 237 7.80 -3.01 -3.50
CA LEU A 237 7.38 -3.75 -4.71
C LEU A 237 7.88 -3.01 -5.95
N GLU A 238 7.78 -1.69 -5.89
CA GLU A 238 8.04 -0.69 -6.92
C GLU A 238 9.53 -0.60 -7.29
N ASP A 239 10.42 -0.62 -6.28
CA ASP A 239 11.87 -0.67 -6.48
C ASP A 239 12.32 -2.05 -7.01
N ALA A 240 11.70 -3.15 -6.55
CA ALA A 240 11.99 -4.49 -7.07
C ALA A 240 11.57 -4.62 -8.54
N ASP A 241 10.33 -4.24 -8.88
CA ASP A 241 9.84 -4.19 -10.25
C ASP A 241 10.71 -3.28 -11.12
N LEU A 242 11.11 -2.09 -10.62
CA LEU A 242 12.04 -1.18 -11.32
C LEU A 242 13.34 -1.90 -11.68
N MET A 243 13.99 -2.54 -10.70
CA MET A 243 15.24 -3.27 -10.95
C MET A 243 15.04 -4.40 -11.96
N ARG A 244 13.98 -5.20 -11.89
CA ARG A 244 13.70 -6.26 -12.88
C ARG A 244 13.57 -5.71 -14.29
N ARG A 245 12.88 -4.57 -14.44
CA ARG A 245 12.62 -3.93 -15.73
C ARG A 245 13.87 -3.31 -16.34
N LEU A 246 14.73 -2.70 -15.51
CA LEU A 246 16.06 -2.24 -15.90
C LEU A 246 16.93 -3.41 -16.39
N GLN A 247 17.01 -4.51 -15.63
CA GLN A 247 17.77 -5.70 -16.05
C GLN A 247 17.24 -6.28 -17.37
N ASN A 248 15.92 -6.35 -17.54
CA ASN A 248 15.29 -6.83 -18.78
C ASN A 248 15.50 -5.90 -19.98
N ALA A 249 15.81 -4.62 -19.76
CA ALA A 249 16.24 -3.69 -20.80
C ALA A 249 17.74 -3.81 -21.13
N GLY A 250 18.51 -4.58 -20.35
CA GLY A 250 19.97 -4.67 -20.45
C GLY A 250 20.73 -3.58 -19.69
N GLU A 251 20.04 -2.77 -18.88
CA GLU A 251 20.65 -1.69 -18.10
C GLU A 251 21.47 -2.22 -16.92
N LYS A 252 22.59 -1.56 -16.64
CA LYS A 252 23.45 -1.91 -15.51
C LYS A 252 22.92 -1.28 -14.22
N ILE A 253 22.57 -2.13 -13.26
CA ILE A 253 22.12 -1.73 -11.93
C ILE A 253 23.30 -1.78 -10.96
N VAL A 254 23.61 -0.66 -10.31
CA VAL A 254 24.59 -0.60 -9.21
C VAL A 254 23.91 -0.03 -7.99
N LEU A 255 24.03 -0.72 -6.85
CA LEU A 255 23.44 -0.31 -5.58
C LEU A 255 24.53 -0.06 -4.55
N HIS A 256 24.31 0.94 -3.70
CA HIS A 256 24.96 1.07 -2.41
C HIS A 256 23.94 0.71 -1.31
N ILE A 257 24.33 -0.16 -0.38
CA ILE A 257 23.52 -0.51 0.79
C ILE A 257 24.37 -0.37 2.07
N LYS A 258 23.74 0.03 3.16
CA LYS A 258 24.38 0.12 4.47
C LYS A 258 23.38 -0.28 5.55
N MET A 259 23.80 -1.19 6.44
CA MET A 259 22.95 -1.75 7.49
C MET A 259 23.75 -1.93 8.78
N LEU A 260 23.16 -1.58 9.92
CA LEU A 260 23.70 -1.80 11.25
C LEU A 260 22.62 -2.37 12.16
N SER A 261 22.91 -3.54 12.74
CA SER A 261 22.07 -4.24 13.70
C SER A 261 22.89 -4.73 14.90
N THR A 262 22.20 -5.06 16.00
CA THR A 262 22.75 -5.79 17.15
C THR A 262 21.86 -6.97 17.52
N SER A 263 22.38 -7.95 18.27
CA SER A 263 21.62 -9.12 18.69
C SER A 263 22.12 -9.74 19.99
N ASP A 264 21.22 -10.06 20.92
CA ASP A 264 21.46 -10.94 22.05
C ASP A 264 20.23 -11.84 22.36
N THR A 265 20.14 -12.36 23.58
CA THR A 265 19.04 -13.23 24.04
C THR A 265 18.53 -12.71 25.38
N LYS A 266 17.20 -12.68 25.54
CA LYS A 266 16.50 -12.20 26.74
C LYS A 266 15.59 -13.28 27.31
N LYS A 267 14.99 -13.01 28.46
CA LYS A 267 13.80 -13.73 28.94
C LYS A 267 12.53 -12.98 28.52
N SER A 268 11.47 -13.75 28.27
CA SER A 268 10.09 -13.25 28.19
C SER A 268 9.13 -14.34 28.69
N ARG A 269 7.81 -14.17 28.49
CA ARG A 269 6.78 -15.10 28.98
C ARG A 269 5.50 -15.10 28.11
N ASN A 270 4.99 -16.30 27.78
CA ASN A 270 3.63 -16.44 27.27
C ASN A 270 2.62 -16.05 28.36
N THR A 271 1.45 -15.54 27.99
CA THR A 271 0.35 -15.23 28.95
C THR A 271 -0.88 -16.07 28.66
N LEU A 272 -1.42 -16.74 29.68
CA LEU A 272 -2.53 -17.69 29.60
C LEU A 272 -3.70 -17.19 30.46
N VAL A 273 -4.91 -17.15 29.91
CA VAL A 273 -6.14 -16.66 30.58
C VAL A 273 -7.25 -17.70 30.45
N ASP A 274 -7.69 -18.29 31.56
CA ASP A 274 -8.65 -19.41 31.57
C ASP A 274 -10.05 -19.01 32.08
N LEU A 275 -11.08 -19.24 31.27
CA LEU A 275 -12.47 -19.37 31.73
C LEU A 275 -12.82 -20.86 31.89
N LYS A 276 -12.76 -21.38 33.13
CA LYS A 276 -12.92 -22.81 33.43
C LYS A 276 -14.31 -23.36 33.05
N GLY A 277 -14.30 -24.52 32.41
CA GLY A 277 -15.49 -25.25 31.98
C GLY A 277 -16.41 -25.71 33.12
N SER A 278 -17.62 -26.15 32.74
CA SER A 278 -18.65 -26.66 33.65
C SER A 278 -18.76 -28.18 33.73
N VAL A 279 -18.36 -28.91 32.67
CA VAL A 279 -18.53 -30.37 32.55
C VAL A 279 -17.19 -31.07 32.29
N HIS A 280 -16.36 -30.46 31.45
CA HIS A 280 -15.03 -30.93 31.06
C HIS A 280 -14.00 -29.81 31.26
N PRO A 281 -13.73 -29.37 32.51
CA PRO A 281 -12.77 -28.29 32.79
C PRO A 281 -11.33 -28.64 32.38
N GLU A 282 -11.02 -29.93 32.24
CA GLU A 282 -9.75 -30.46 31.72
C GLU A 282 -9.58 -30.27 30.21
N LYS A 283 -10.67 -30.11 29.45
CA LYS A 283 -10.63 -29.92 28.00
C LYS A 283 -10.62 -28.45 27.64
N LEU A 284 -9.74 -28.09 26.71
CA LEU A 284 -9.49 -26.73 26.25
C LEU A 284 -10.12 -26.49 24.87
N VAL A 285 -10.72 -25.33 24.69
CA VAL A 285 -10.80 -24.63 23.40
C VAL A 285 -9.90 -23.41 23.52
N ILE A 286 -8.89 -23.32 22.66
CA ILE A 286 -7.89 -22.25 22.70
C ILE A 286 -8.24 -21.19 21.65
N VAL A 287 -8.07 -19.92 22.02
CA VAL A 287 -8.05 -18.77 21.12
C VAL A 287 -6.72 -18.02 21.32
N SER A 288 -6.05 -17.64 20.25
CA SER A 288 -4.72 -17.02 20.32
C SER A 288 -4.49 -15.85 19.34
N GLY A 289 -3.40 -15.15 19.62
CA GLY A 289 -2.83 -13.99 18.94
C GLY A 289 -1.52 -13.62 19.65
N HIS A 290 -0.62 -12.85 19.04
CA HIS A 290 0.69 -12.56 19.64
C HIS A 290 0.79 -11.15 20.24
N ILE A 291 1.51 -11.04 21.38
CA ILE A 291 1.66 -9.77 22.11
C ILE A 291 2.90 -8.98 21.68
N ASP A 292 3.90 -9.59 21.04
CA ASP A 292 5.00 -8.86 20.41
C ASP A 292 4.64 -8.28 19.03
N SER A 293 5.56 -7.51 18.44
CA SER A 293 5.45 -6.99 17.06
C SER A 293 6.82 -6.54 16.53
N TRP A 294 6.95 -6.35 15.22
CA TRP A 294 8.08 -5.61 14.62
C TRP A 294 8.21 -4.18 15.16
N ASP A 295 9.42 -3.66 14.97
CA ASP A 295 9.94 -2.40 15.48
C ASP A 295 9.53 -1.14 14.68
N VAL A 296 8.78 -1.31 13.60
CA VAL A 296 8.59 -0.27 12.56
C VAL A 296 7.19 0.34 12.47
N GLY A 297 6.24 -0.17 13.27
CA GLY A 297 4.88 0.34 13.37
C GLY A 297 4.46 0.50 14.82
N GLN A 298 3.17 0.28 15.12
CA GLN A 298 2.67 0.18 16.50
C GLN A 298 2.20 -1.24 16.87
N GLY A 299 2.47 -2.25 16.03
CA GLY A 299 1.96 -3.61 16.23
C GLY A 299 0.43 -3.67 16.38
N ALA A 300 -0.29 -2.87 15.59
CA ALA A 300 -1.72 -2.64 15.74
C ALA A 300 -2.55 -3.75 15.08
N MET A 301 -2.40 -3.90 13.77
CA MET A 301 -2.97 -5.01 13.01
C MET A 301 -2.30 -6.36 13.33
N ASP A 302 -1.04 -6.30 13.74
CA ASP A 302 -0.05 -7.39 13.68
C ASP A 302 0.72 -7.40 15.02
N ASP A 303 0.27 -8.14 16.05
CA ASP A 303 -1.09 -8.70 16.22
C ASP A 303 -1.81 -8.10 17.45
N GLY A 304 -1.69 -6.80 17.69
CA GLY A 304 -2.44 -6.15 18.77
C GLY A 304 -3.97 -6.33 18.63
N GLY A 305 -4.48 -6.51 17.41
CA GLY A 305 -5.88 -6.76 17.11
C GLY A 305 -6.34 -8.16 17.49
N GLY A 306 -5.68 -9.21 16.98
CA GLY A 306 -6.00 -10.60 17.29
C GLY A 306 -5.73 -10.97 18.73
N MET A 307 -4.62 -10.46 19.30
CA MET A 307 -4.34 -10.52 20.73
C MET A 307 -5.51 -10.00 21.57
N ILE A 308 -6.09 -8.83 21.26
CA ILE A 308 -7.26 -8.31 21.98
C ILE A 308 -8.52 -9.15 21.71
N ILE A 309 -8.78 -9.58 20.47
CA ILE A 309 -9.95 -10.43 20.14
C ILE A 309 -9.92 -11.75 20.94
N SER A 310 -8.76 -12.40 20.96
CA SER A 310 -8.55 -13.66 21.68
C SER A 310 -8.56 -13.46 23.19
N TRP A 311 -7.93 -12.40 23.72
CA TRP A 311 -8.01 -12.01 25.14
C TRP A 311 -9.46 -11.73 25.59
N PHE A 312 -10.20 -10.96 24.80
CA PHE A 312 -11.54 -10.50 25.18
C PHE A 312 -12.57 -11.63 25.15
N THR A 313 -12.32 -12.72 24.44
CA THR A 313 -13.23 -13.87 24.32
C THR A 313 -13.59 -14.52 25.68
N PRO A 314 -12.65 -15.04 26.50
CA PRO A 314 -12.98 -15.56 27.84
C PRO A 314 -13.45 -14.46 28.81
N VAL A 315 -12.99 -13.21 28.64
CA VAL A 315 -13.42 -12.07 29.46
C VAL A 315 -14.91 -11.75 29.24
N LEU A 316 -15.34 -11.62 27.98
CA LEU A 316 -16.74 -11.38 27.60
C LEU A 316 -17.66 -12.49 28.09
N LEU A 317 -17.27 -13.76 27.92
CA LEU A 317 -18.06 -14.90 28.39
C LEU A 317 -18.21 -14.89 29.93
N ASN A 318 -17.16 -14.47 30.67
CA ASN A 318 -17.26 -14.22 32.11
C ASN A 318 -18.19 -13.05 32.44
N LEU A 319 -18.17 -11.95 31.69
CA LEU A 319 -19.07 -10.80 31.89
C LEU A 319 -20.54 -11.19 31.65
N LEU A 320 -20.84 -11.88 30.54
CA LEU A 320 -22.16 -12.41 30.18
C LEU A 320 -22.62 -13.60 31.05
N LYS A 321 -21.78 -14.08 31.99
CA LYS A 321 -22.03 -15.25 32.85
C LYS A 321 -22.31 -16.56 32.10
N LEU A 322 -21.85 -16.64 30.85
CA LEU A 322 -21.98 -17.84 30.01
C LEU A 322 -20.86 -18.82 30.36
N LYS A 323 -21.20 -19.94 31.01
CA LYS A 323 -20.22 -20.97 31.40
C LYS A 323 -20.22 -22.15 30.39
N PRO A 324 -19.22 -22.27 29.50
CA PRO A 324 -19.16 -23.35 28.52
C PRO A 324 -18.95 -24.73 29.15
N LYS A 325 -19.21 -25.80 28.39
CA LYS A 325 -18.97 -27.19 28.83
C LYS A 325 -17.47 -27.45 29.09
N ARG A 326 -16.62 -26.94 28.20
CA ARG A 326 -15.14 -27.00 28.23
C ARG A 326 -14.55 -25.70 28.75
N THR A 327 -13.28 -25.70 29.14
CA THR A 327 -12.51 -24.48 29.45
C THR A 327 -12.20 -23.73 28.16
N ILE A 328 -12.39 -22.40 28.17
CA ILE A 328 -11.85 -21.51 27.13
C ILE A 328 -10.55 -20.94 27.64
N ARG A 329 -9.48 -21.06 26.87
CA ARG A 329 -8.17 -20.49 27.17
C ARG A 329 -7.82 -19.46 26.10
N ALA A 330 -7.61 -18.21 26.48
CA ALA A 330 -6.84 -17.31 25.63
C ALA A 330 -5.35 -17.53 25.89
N ILE A 331 -4.53 -17.57 24.84
CA ILE A 331 -3.07 -17.50 24.96
C ILE A 331 -2.58 -16.32 24.15
N LEU A 332 -1.79 -15.46 24.80
CA LEU A 332 -1.04 -14.39 24.16
C LEU A 332 0.38 -14.89 24.00
N TRP A 333 0.75 -15.24 22.77
CA TRP A 333 2.08 -15.74 22.45
C TRP A 333 3.11 -14.61 22.49
N THR A 334 4.33 -14.93 22.91
CA THR A 334 5.46 -13.99 22.81
C THR A 334 6.55 -14.56 21.91
N ALA A 335 7.20 -13.68 21.15
CA ALA A 335 8.18 -14.04 20.15
C ALA A 335 7.59 -14.95 19.04
N GLU A 336 6.37 -14.65 18.54
CA GLU A 336 5.93 -15.15 17.22
C GLU A 336 6.91 -14.63 16.16
N GLU A 337 7.09 -13.32 16.13
CA GLU A 337 7.73 -12.56 15.05
C GLU A 337 9.13 -13.05 14.68
N PRO A 338 10.04 -13.41 15.63
CA PRO A 338 11.34 -13.99 15.30
C PRO A 338 11.32 -15.52 15.02
N GLY A 339 10.17 -16.19 15.16
CA GLY A 339 9.95 -17.57 14.69
C GLY A 339 9.16 -18.50 15.62
N LEU A 340 7.91 -18.18 15.96
CA LEU A 340 6.95 -19.02 16.73
C LEU A 340 7.50 -19.52 18.08
N VAL A 341 8.35 -18.72 18.74
CA VAL A 341 9.16 -19.17 19.88
C VAL A 341 8.27 -19.45 21.10
N GLY A 342 7.26 -18.60 21.32
CA GLY A 342 6.23 -18.77 22.35
C GLY A 342 5.43 -20.06 22.19
N ALA A 343 4.83 -20.30 21.02
CA ALA A 343 4.06 -21.51 20.75
C ALA A 343 4.92 -22.78 20.77
N GLN A 344 6.15 -22.73 20.25
CA GLN A 344 7.08 -23.86 20.32
C GLN A 344 7.44 -24.25 21.75
N ALA A 345 7.67 -23.26 22.63
CA ALA A 345 7.94 -23.52 24.05
C ALA A 345 6.73 -24.17 24.74
N TYR A 346 5.51 -23.65 24.49
CA TYR A 346 4.28 -24.21 25.03
C TYR A 346 4.00 -25.62 24.50
N LEU A 347 4.10 -25.85 23.18
CA LEU A 347 3.94 -27.18 22.59
C LEU A 347 4.92 -28.20 23.19
N LYS A 348 6.19 -27.81 23.35
CA LYS A 348 7.22 -28.66 23.97
C LYS A 348 6.90 -29.00 25.43
N LYS A 349 6.30 -28.07 26.18
CA LYS A 349 5.93 -28.24 27.60
C LYS A 349 4.64 -29.07 27.76
N HIS A 350 3.64 -28.82 26.92
CA HIS A 350 2.29 -29.41 26.98
C HIS A 350 2.09 -30.58 26.01
N MET A 351 3.18 -31.18 25.49
CA MET A 351 3.14 -32.30 24.53
C MET A 351 2.31 -33.50 25.03
N ASN A 352 2.34 -33.79 26.33
CA ASN A 352 1.57 -34.86 26.96
C ASN A 352 0.09 -34.50 27.24
N GLU A 353 -0.31 -33.26 26.96
CA GLU A 353 -1.64 -32.71 27.22
C GLU A 353 -2.41 -32.37 25.94
N LEU A 354 -1.86 -32.67 24.75
CA LEU A 354 -2.48 -32.36 23.46
C LEU A 354 -3.87 -33.00 23.28
N ASP A 355 -4.10 -34.19 23.83
CA ASP A 355 -5.42 -34.84 23.89
C ASP A 355 -6.49 -34.03 24.66
N ASN A 356 -6.08 -33.00 25.41
CA ASN A 356 -6.97 -32.06 26.07
C ASN A 356 -7.34 -30.84 25.21
N ILE A 357 -6.57 -30.52 24.17
CA ILE A 357 -6.89 -29.43 23.24
C ILE A 357 -7.91 -29.93 22.23
N ASN A 358 -9.19 -29.61 22.44
CA ASN A 358 -10.26 -30.05 21.54
C ASN A 358 -10.38 -29.21 20.26
N PHE A 359 -9.96 -27.94 20.31
CA PHE A 359 -9.91 -27.03 19.17
C PHE A 359 -8.97 -25.86 19.51
N ILE A 360 -8.29 -25.30 18.51
CA ILE A 360 -7.45 -24.11 18.65
C ILE A 360 -7.71 -23.16 17.48
N MET A 361 -7.88 -21.86 17.74
CA MET A 361 -8.10 -20.84 16.71
C MET A 361 -7.16 -19.68 16.92
N GLU A 362 -6.77 -19.03 15.84
CA GLU A 362 -5.86 -17.90 15.85
C GLU A 362 -6.50 -16.73 15.11
N SER A 363 -6.27 -15.52 15.60
CA SER A 363 -6.49 -14.30 14.83
C SER A 363 -5.11 -13.70 14.61
N ASP A 364 -4.57 -13.86 13.40
CA ASP A 364 -3.23 -13.40 13.00
C ASP A 364 -3.24 -12.93 11.52
N GLU A 365 -4.36 -12.33 11.11
CA GLU A 365 -4.55 -11.77 9.78
C GLU A 365 -5.16 -10.35 9.88
N GLY A 366 -4.96 -9.68 11.02
CA GLY A 366 -5.51 -8.36 11.29
C GLY A 366 -7.02 -8.33 11.57
N THR A 367 -7.55 -7.11 11.76
CA THR A 367 -8.94 -6.85 12.18
C THR A 367 -9.90 -6.60 11.00
N PHE A 368 -9.60 -7.15 9.83
CA PHE A 368 -10.45 -7.00 8.65
C PHE A 368 -11.81 -7.70 8.83
N LYS A 369 -12.80 -7.31 8.01
CA LYS A 369 -14.12 -7.92 8.02
C LYS A 369 -14.01 -9.44 7.70
N PRO A 370 -14.29 -10.34 8.65
CA PRO A 370 -14.17 -11.77 8.40
C PRO A 370 -15.21 -12.24 7.40
N LEU A 371 -14.85 -13.26 6.61
CA LEU A 371 -15.74 -13.92 5.63
C LEU A 371 -16.22 -15.30 6.11
N GLY A 372 -15.55 -15.89 7.11
CA GLY A 372 -15.82 -17.23 7.64
C GLY A 372 -14.55 -17.80 8.27
N LEU A 373 -14.16 -19.04 7.94
CA LEU A 373 -12.96 -19.72 8.46
C LEU A 373 -12.27 -20.61 7.40
N ASP A 374 -10.94 -20.71 7.39
CA ASP A 374 -10.17 -21.78 6.72
C ASP A 374 -9.81 -22.88 7.73
N VAL A 375 -10.40 -24.08 7.64
CA VAL A 375 -10.35 -25.05 8.75
C VAL A 375 -9.45 -26.24 8.43
N ALA A 376 -8.35 -26.36 9.18
CA ALA A 376 -7.49 -27.53 9.17
C ALA A 376 -7.92 -28.59 10.20
N GLY A 377 -7.72 -29.87 9.87
CA GLY A 377 -8.08 -31.01 10.72
C GLY A 377 -8.77 -32.14 9.94
N SER A 378 -9.28 -33.15 10.67
CA SER A 378 -9.99 -34.29 10.06
C SER A 378 -11.29 -33.87 9.37
N LYS A 379 -11.74 -34.63 8.35
CA LYS A 379 -13.02 -34.37 7.66
C LYS A 379 -14.20 -34.25 8.64
N LYS A 380 -14.24 -35.07 9.70
CA LYS A 380 -15.27 -34.97 10.76
C LYS A 380 -15.20 -33.63 11.50
N ALA A 381 -14.01 -33.13 11.82
CA ALA A 381 -13.86 -31.81 12.45
C ALA A 381 -14.32 -30.69 11.51
N ARG A 382 -13.89 -30.72 10.23
CA ARG A 382 -14.31 -29.72 9.23
C ARG A 382 -15.82 -29.72 9.01
N CYS A 383 -16.47 -30.88 8.90
CA CYS A 383 -17.93 -30.97 8.81
C CYS A 383 -18.64 -30.42 10.06
N ILE A 384 -18.13 -30.65 11.27
CA ILE A 384 -18.68 -30.05 12.50
C ILE A 384 -18.57 -28.52 12.46
N VAL A 385 -17.44 -27.96 12.03
CA VAL A 385 -17.29 -26.49 11.90
C VAL A 385 -18.17 -25.95 10.76
N LYS A 386 -18.30 -26.66 9.63
CA LYS A 386 -19.23 -26.35 8.52
C LYS A 386 -20.69 -26.24 9.01
N GLU A 387 -21.10 -27.12 9.94
CA GLU A 387 -22.43 -27.10 10.55
C GLU A 387 -22.61 -25.93 11.54
N VAL A 388 -21.59 -25.65 12.37
CA VAL A 388 -21.58 -24.50 13.29
C VAL A 388 -21.64 -23.16 12.52
N LEU A 389 -20.87 -23.03 11.43
CA LEU A 389 -20.82 -21.82 10.59
C LEU A 389 -22.16 -21.42 9.97
N LYS A 390 -23.12 -22.35 9.82
CA LYS A 390 -24.49 -22.03 9.36
C LYS A 390 -25.21 -20.99 10.24
N GLN A 391 -24.79 -20.82 11.49
CA GLN A 391 -25.37 -19.84 12.42
C GLN A 391 -24.87 -18.41 12.18
N PHE A 392 -23.76 -18.23 11.46
CA PHE A 392 -22.99 -16.97 11.41
C PHE A 392 -23.15 -16.20 10.09
N ALA A 393 -24.05 -16.64 9.19
CA ALA A 393 -24.30 -15.98 7.92
C ALA A 393 -24.56 -14.46 8.09
N PRO A 394 -23.93 -13.57 7.28
CA PRO A 394 -23.19 -13.86 6.03
C PRO A 394 -21.70 -14.20 6.21
N ILE A 395 -21.22 -14.42 7.43
CA ILE A 395 -19.81 -14.72 7.76
C ILE A 395 -19.68 -16.24 7.92
N ASN A 396 -19.82 -16.97 6.80
CA ASN A 396 -19.91 -18.43 6.80
C ASN A 396 -19.19 -19.13 5.62
N LYS A 397 -18.25 -18.44 4.95
CA LYS A 397 -17.36 -19.07 3.96
C LYS A 397 -16.47 -20.10 4.66
N LEU A 398 -16.37 -21.30 4.12
CA LEU A 398 -15.42 -22.31 4.56
C LEU A 398 -14.33 -22.44 3.51
N SER A 399 -13.07 -22.42 3.92
CA SER A 399 -11.94 -22.85 3.09
C SER A 399 -11.27 -24.08 3.70
N SER A 400 -10.55 -24.81 2.85
CA SER A 400 -9.82 -26.03 3.18
C SER A 400 -8.38 -25.97 2.62
N SER A 401 -7.79 -24.77 2.55
CA SER A 401 -6.39 -24.61 2.10
C SER A 401 -5.42 -25.27 3.08
N GLY A 402 -5.80 -25.33 4.36
CA GLY A 402 -5.07 -26.04 5.40
C GLY A 402 -3.97 -25.22 6.08
N TYR A 403 -3.92 -23.90 5.83
CA TYR A 403 -3.15 -22.95 6.63
C TYR A 403 -4.08 -22.28 7.65
N PRO A 404 -3.93 -22.53 8.97
CA PRO A 404 -4.93 -22.14 9.97
C PRO A 404 -4.50 -20.98 10.90
N GLY A 405 -3.35 -20.35 10.64
CA GLY A 405 -2.65 -19.45 11.58
C GLY A 405 -1.17 -19.81 11.71
N SER A 406 -0.34 -18.85 12.12
CA SER A 406 1.12 -18.95 12.20
C SER A 406 1.59 -19.86 13.34
N ASP A 407 1.34 -19.45 14.59
CA ASP A 407 1.68 -20.17 15.81
C ASP A 407 0.89 -21.48 15.92
N ILE A 408 -0.36 -21.55 15.44
CA ILE A 408 -1.18 -22.76 15.64
C ILE A 408 -0.90 -23.89 14.64
N VAL A 409 -0.20 -23.64 13.52
CA VAL A 409 0.12 -24.68 12.51
C VAL A 409 0.93 -25.84 13.09
N ILE A 410 1.73 -25.61 14.13
CA ILE A 410 2.56 -26.65 14.76
C ILE A 410 1.72 -27.66 15.57
N PHE A 411 0.59 -27.23 16.15
CA PHE A 411 -0.36 -28.11 16.84
C PHE A 411 -1.21 -28.90 15.85
N VAL A 412 -1.57 -28.27 14.72
CA VAL A 412 -2.30 -28.95 13.63
C VAL A 412 -1.47 -30.08 13.01
N ARG A 413 -0.14 -29.91 12.92
CA ARG A 413 0.80 -30.98 12.54
C ARG A 413 0.85 -32.15 13.54
N GLN A 414 0.38 -31.98 14.78
CA GLN A 414 0.20 -33.06 15.77
C GLN A 414 -1.24 -33.62 15.81
N GLY A 415 -2.15 -33.13 14.96
CA GLY A 415 -3.52 -33.65 14.82
C GLY A 415 -4.63 -32.82 15.48
N VAL A 416 -4.31 -31.69 16.13
CA VAL A 416 -5.31 -30.75 16.67
C VAL A 416 -6.02 -30.01 15.52
N PRO A 417 -7.34 -29.76 15.51
CA PRO A 417 -7.99 -28.95 14.47
C PRO A 417 -7.95 -27.43 14.78
N GLY A 418 -7.90 -26.56 13.75
CA GLY A 418 -7.88 -25.08 13.91
C GLY A 418 -8.08 -24.25 12.63
N ALA A 419 -8.14 -22.91 12.69
CA ALA A 419 -8.58 -22.06 11.54
C ALA A 419 -8.26 -20.53 11.49
N SER A 420 -8.21 -19.91 10.27
CA SER A 420 -8.00 -18.45 9.96
C SER A 420 -8.84 -17.85 8.76
N LEU A 421 -8.38 -16.81 7.99
CA LEU A 421 -9.16 -15.94 7.03
C LEU A 421 -8.61 -15.90 5.53
N LEU A 422 -9.09 -15.01 4.60
CA LEU A 422 -8.96 -15.17 3.09
C LEU A 422 -9.10 -13.88 2.17
N ASN A 423 -8.27 -13.63 1.11
CA ASN A 423 -8.35 -12.54 0.03
C ASN A 423 -7.50 -12.78 -1.30
N GLU A 424 -7.65 -12.01 -2.44
CA GLU A 424 -6.94 -12.16 -3.80
C GLU A 424 -6.70 -10.84 -4.68
N ASN A 425 -5.84 -10.82 -5.77
CA ASN A 425 -5.41 -9.63 -6.67
C ASN A 425 -5.09 -10.02 -8.20
N GLU A 426 -4.48 -9.39 -9.26
CA GLU A 426 -3.66 -8.17 -9.72
C GLU A 426 -3.61 -8.10 -11.34
N ARG A 427 -2.82 -7.47 -12.29
CA ARG A 427 -1.66 -6.50 -12.56
C ARG A 427 -1.46 -6.14 -14.12
N TYR A 428 -0.98 -4.93 -14.59
CA TYR A 428 -0.35 -4.60 -15.96
C TYR A 428 0.36 -3.21 -16.01
N THR A 429 1.57 -3.00 -16.61
CA THR A 429 2.46 -1.84 -16.23
C THR A 429 3.31 -0.99 -17.25
N ARG A 430 3.69 -1.45 -18.46
CA ARG A 430 5.02 -1.11 -19.09
C ARG A 430 5.52 0.35 -19.30
N PHE A 431 4.71 1.38 -19.61
CA PHE A 431 5.28 2.69 -20.04
C PHE A 431 5.94 3.45 -18.88
N ILE A 432 5.17 3.63 -17.81
CA ILE A 432 5.51 4.39 -16.61
C ILE A 432 6.80 3.89 -15.97
N ASP A 433 6.95 2.57 -15.94
CA ASP A 433 8.14 1.82 -15.54
C ASP A 433 9.47 2.28 -16.17
N THR A 434 9.43 2.92 -17.35
CA THR A 434 10.62 3.33 -18.12
C THR A 434 11.07 4.75 -17.82
N PHE A 435 10.14 5.63 -17.43
CA PHE A 435 10.41 7.05 -17.21
C PHE A 435 10.29 7.44 -15.73
N GLY A 436 9.44 6.77 -14.95
CA GLY A 436 9.09 7.19 -13.60
C GLY A 436 8.34 8.53 -13.60
N ALA A 437 8.54 9.31 -12.55
CA ALA A 437 8.07 10.69 -12.46
C ALA A 437 8.62 11.56 -13.61
N ARG A 438 7.79 12.45 -14.19
CA ARG A 438 8.13 13.26 -15.38
C ARG A 438 7.94 14.77 -15.15
N PRO A 439 8.61 15.41 -14.17
CA PRO A 439 8.31 16.81 -13.84
C PRO A 439 8.54 17.79 -14.98
N SER A 440 7.68 18.81 -15.03
CA SER A 440 7.72 19.93 -15.97
C SER A 440 9.15 20.48 -16.17
N GLY A 441 9.61 20.46 -17.43
CA GLY A 441 10.92 20.96 -17.85
C GLY A 441 12.12 20.04 -17.63
N THR A 442 11.92 18.79 -17.18
CA THR A 442 13.01 17.81 -17.01
C THR A 442 13.38 17.06 -18.29
N GLU A 443 14.61 16.56 -18.37
CA GLU A 443 15.05 15.68 -19.48
C GLU A 443 14.29 14.35 -19.51
N VAL A 444 13.74 13.90 -18.37
CA VAL A 444 12.92 12.67 -18.30
C VAL A 444 11.61 12.87 -19.07
N LEU A 445 10.93 14.01 -18.86
CA LEU A 445 9.73 14.40 -19.57
C LEU A 445 9.98 14.49 -21.09
N GLU A 446 11.04 15.18 -21.53
CA GLU A 446 11.37 15.30 -22.95
C GLU A 446 11.67 13.94 -23.62
N ARG A 447 12.38 13.03 -22.92
CA ARG A 447 12.61 11.67 -23.44
C ARG A 447 11.33 10.83 -23.48
N SER A 448 10.36 11.07 -22.59
CA SER A 448 9.05 10.41 -22.63
C SER A 448 8.18 10.93 -23.79
N ILE A 449 8.22 12.24 -24.07
CA ILE A 449 7.62 12.85 -25.26
C ILE A 449 8.20 12.23 -26.54
N ASP A 450 9.52 12.20 -26.69
CA ASP A 450 10.17 11.59 -27.86
C ASP A 450 9.91 10.08 -27.96
N HIS A 451 9.73 9.37 -26.84
CA HIS A 451 9.29 7.98 -26.84
C HIS A 451 7.88 7.84 -27.42
N MET A 452 6.91 8.61 -26.96
CA MET A 452 5.52 8.53 -27.45
C MET A 452 5.43 8.91 -28.94
N ILE A 453 6.19 9.91 -29.40
CA ILE A 453 6.28 10.26 -30.83
C ILE A 453 6.82 9.09 -31.66
N ASN A 454 7.85 8.40 -31.19
CA ASN A 454 8.44 7.26 -31.89
C ASN A 454 7.54 6.01 -31.84
N LEU A 455 6.88 5.75 -30.71
CA LEU A 455 5.94 4.65 -30.54
C LEU A 455 4.72 4.80 -31.46
N THR A 456 4.20 6.02 -31.61
CA THR A 456 3.10 6.35 -32.56
C THR A 456 3.48 5.97 -33.99
N LYS A 457 4.68 6.33 -34.43
CA LYS A 457 5.22 6.01 -35.77
C LYS A 457 5.45 4.50 -35.95
N GLN A 458 5.93 3.81 -34.92
CA GLN A 458 6.10 2.34 -34.94
C GLN A 458 4.77 1.60 -35.11
N HIS A 459 3.66 2.13 -34.57
CA HIS A 459 2.31 1.62 -34.80
C HIS A 459 1.65 2.14 -36.10
N GLY A 460 2.42 2.74 -37.01
CA GLY A 460 1.97 3.08 -38.37
C GLY A 460 1.09 4.32 -38.46
N LEU A 461 1.05 5.17 -37.43
CA LEU A 461 0.38 6.47 -37.47
C LEU A 461 1.46 7.57 -37.55
N ASN A 462 1.52 8.26 -38.69
CA ASN A 462 2.61 9.21 -38.98
C ASN A 462 2.24 10.68 -38.75
N ASP A 463 0.96 10.99 -38.54
CA ASP A 463 0.45 12.35 -38.29
C ASP A 463 0.59 12.68 -36.80
N VAL A 464 1.85 12.81 -36.36
CA VAL A 464 2.22 13.17 -35.00
C VAL A 464 3.11 14.42 -35.03
N THR A 465 2.71 15.44 -34.27
CA THR A 465 3.36 16.75 -34.20
C THR A 465 3.49 17.21 -32.75
N THR A 466 4.26 18.29 -32.53
CA THR A 466 4.50 18.86 -31.21
C THR A 466 4.44 20.37 -31.25
N GLU A 467 4.04 20.99 -30.14
CA GLU A 467 3.91 22.44 -30.03
C GLU A 467 4.73 22.99 -28.87
N GLU A 468 5.82 23.71 -29.19
CA GLU A 468 6.71 24.29 -28.17
C GLU A 468 6.01 25.34 -27.29
N LEU A 469 6.30 25.28 -25.99
CA LEU A 469 5.94 26.31 -25.01
C LEU A 469 7.05 26.47 -23.95
N GLU A 470 7.01 27.58 -23.21
CA GLU A 470 7.83 27.76 -22.02
C GLU A 470 7.08 27.24 -20.78
N VAL A 471 7.76 26.46 -19.95
CA VAL A 471 7.20 25.81 -18.76
C VAL A 471 8.03 26.13 -17.52
N PRO A 472 7.40 26.26 -16.33
CA PRO A 472 8.12 26.42 -15.07
C PRO A 472 8.82 25.10 -14.71
N HIS A 473 10.07 25.18 -14.28
CA HIS A 473 10.85 24.04 -13.81
C HIS A 473 11.26 24.33 -12.37
N TRP A 474 10.65 23.60 -11.43
CA TRP A 474 10.95 23.66 -10.00
C TRP A 474 11.45 22.28 -9.57
N VAL A 475 12.54 22.24 -8.81
CA VAL A 475 13.21 20.99 -8.44
C VAL A 475 13.39 20.95 -6.93
N ARG A 476 12.86 19.88 -6.31
CA ARG A 476 13.15 19.47 -4.94
C ARG A 476 14.58 18.91 -4.87
N VAL A 477 15.40 19.40 -3.92
CA VAL A 477 16.81 18.98 -3.81
C VAL A 477 17.07 18.21 -2.52
N HIS A 478 16.62 18.73 -1.38
CA HIS A 478 16.72 18.04 -0.09
C HIS A 478 15.71 18.61 0.90
N GLU A 479 14.96 17.74 1.57
CA GLU A 479 13.96 18.13 2.55
C GLU A 479 14.05 17.23 3.79
N SER A 480 13.86 17.79 4.97
CA SER A 480 13.80 17.06 6.24
C SER A 480 13.04 17.85 7.31
N ALA A 481 12.37 17.13 8.20
CA ALA A 481 11.66 17.69 9.33
C ALA A 481 11.80 16.79 10.57
N SER A 482 11.97 17.41 11.73
CA SER A 482 12.02 16.73 13.03
C SER A 482 11.29 17.56 14.08
N MET A 483 10.43 16.91 14.85
CA MET A 483 9.98 17.43 16.13
C MET A 483 11.11 17.27 17.15
N LEU A 484 11.37 18.33 17.92
CA LEU A 484 12.41 18.38 18.97
C LEU A 484 11.81 18.43 20.39
N GLN A 485 10.57 18.93 20.51
CA GLN A 485 9.81 18.98 21.76
C GLN A 485 8.34 18.62 21.48
N PRO A 486 7.66 17.88 22.38
CA PRO A 486 8.12 17.45 23.71
C PRO A 486 9.07 16.23 23.67
N HIS A 487 9.12 15.50 22.56
CA HIS A 487 10.09 14.43 22.32
C HIS A 487 10.68 14.53 20.90
N VAL A 488 11.83 13.86 20.69
CA VAL A 488 12.47 13.83 19.37
C VAL A 488 11.76 12.83 18.46
N LYS A 489 11.23 13.27 17.32
CA LYS A 489 10.61 12.43 16.29
C LYS A 489 10.93 12.96 14.90
N ASN A 490 11.30 12.08 13.96
CA ASN A 490 11.33 12.45 12.54
C ASN A 490 9.89 12.59 12.02
N ILE A 491 9.65 13.63 11.21
CA ILE A 491 8.36 13.95 10.60
C ILE A 491 8.49 13.72 9.10
N ALA A 492 7.58 12.96 8.50
CA ALA A 492 7.59 12.81 7.05
C ALA A 492 7.05 14.09 6.40
N ILE A 493 7.85 14.69 5.53
CA ILE A 493 7.65 16.01 4.94
C ILE A 493 7.80 15.93 3.41
N LEU A 494 6.98 16.69 2.68
CA LEU A 494 7.12 16.86 1.24
C LEU A 494 6.73 18.28 0.82
N GLY A 495 7.70 19.10 0.43
CA GLY A 495 7.50 20.49 0.00
C GLY A 495 6.53 20.64 -1.17
N PHE A 496 5.74 21.71 -1.18
CA PHE A 496 4.84 21.98 -2.30
C PHE A 496 5.56 22.59 -3.50
N GLY A 497 5.02 22.34 -4.70
CA GLY A 497 5.51 22.92 -5.93
C GLY A 497 5.53 24.45 -5.88
N SER A 498 6.66 25.04 -6.26
CA SER A 498 7.04 26.45 -6.10
C SER A 498 7.49 26.91 -4.70
N SER A 499 7.51 26.03 -3.67
CA SER A 499 7.99 26.42 -2.33
C SER A 499 9.43 26.95 -2.37
N VAL A 500 9.66 28.05 -1.66
CA VAL A 500 11.01 28.57 -1.41
C VAL A 500 11.77 27.67 -0.43
N SER A 501 13.09 27.73 -0.52
CA SER A 501 14.00 27.05 0.43
C SER A 501 13.99 27.71 1.81
N THR A 502 14.32 26.94 2.85
CA THR A 502 14.75 27.49 4.15
C THR A 502 16.11 28.18 4.03
N PRO A 503 16.55 28.94 5.05
CA PRO A 503 17.97 29.24 5.25
C PRO A 503 18.84 27.95 5.23
N PRO A 504 20.14 28.05 4.92
CA PRO A 504 21.05 26.88 4.87
C PRO A 504 21.12 26.08 6.17
N GLU A 505 20.94 26.74 7.31
CA GLU A 505 20.87 26.17 8.65
C GLU A 505 19.52 25.54 9.00
N GLY A 506 18.49 25.70 8.14
CA GLY A 506 17.10 25.32 8.41
C GLY A 506 16.32 26.39 9.18
N ILE A 507 15.12 26.03 9.65
CA ILE A 507 14.29 26.84 10.54
C ILE A 507 13.98 25.99 11.77
N THR A 508 14.39 26.43 12.95
CA THR A 508 13.96 25.86 14.25
C THR A 508 13.04 26.85 14.94
N ALA A 509 11.78 26.49 15.16
CA ALA A 509 10.80 27.36 15.81
C ALA A 509 9.70 26.58 16.55
N GLU A 510 8.96 27.30 17.39
CA GLU A 510 7.73 26.78 17.97
C GLU A 510 6.66 26.65 16.87
N ALA A 511 5.90 25.55 16.91
CA ALA A 511 4.78 25.33 16.02
C ALA A 511 3.44 25.74 16.68
N ILE A 512 2.46 26.11 15.86
CA ILE A 512 1.08 26.28 16.27
C ILE A 512 0.16 25.57 15.27
N VAL A 513 -0.69 24.69 15.77
CA VAL A 513 -1.68 23.94 14.98
C VAL A 513 -2.92 24.81 14.80
N ILE A 514 -3.41 24.90 13.57
CA ILE A 514 -4.55 25.71 13.15
C ILE A 514 -5.43 24.83 12.24
N ASN A 515 -6.68 24.59 12.63
CA ASN A 515 -7.57 23.64 11.97
C ASN A 515 -8.33 24.27 10.79
N SER A 516 -8.35 25.61 10.68
CA SER A 516 -9.03 26.31 9.57
C SER A 516 -8.47 27.71 9.27
N PHE A 517 -8.75 28.23 8.07
CA PHE A 517 -8.47 29.65 7.76
C PHE A 517 -9.29 30.63 8.61
N ASP A 518 -10.51 30.25 8.98
CA ASP A 518 -11.36 31.00 9.91
C ASP A 518 -10.69 31.17 11.29
N GLU A 519 -10.04 30.11 11.78
CA GLU A 519 -9.26 30.11 13.02
C GLU A 519 -7.98 30.94 12.87
N LEU A 520 -7.24 30.78 11.76
CA LEU A 520 -6.08 31.62 11.46
C LEU A 520 -6.41 33.11 11.48
N GLU A 521 -7.54 33.50 10.88
CA GLU A 521 -7.98 34.89 10.79
C GLU A 521 -8.44 35.44 12.14
N LYS A 522 -9.04 34.61 13.01
CA LYS A 522 -9.45 34.98 14.39
C LYS A 522 -8.28 35.01 15.39
N THR A 523 -7.22 34.22 15.20
CA THR A 523 -6.07 34.15 16.11
C THR A 523 -5.26 35.45 16.13
N ASP A 524 -4.85 35.93 17.32
CA ASP A 524 -3.99 37.12 17.45
C ASP A 524 -2.66 36.90 16.70
N LYS A 525 -2.24 37.90 15.91
CA LYS A 525 -0.96 37.91 15.19
C LYS A 525 0.22 37.56 16.11
N LYS A 526 0.20 37.99 17.38
CA LYS A 526 1.24 37.69 18.38
C LYS A 526 1.42 36.21 18.71
N LEU A 527 0.43 35.37 18.42
CA LEU A 527 0.49 33.91 18.62
C LEU A 527 1.03 33.18 17.37
N ILE A 528 1.09 33.85 16.22
CA ILE A 528 1.56 33.31 14.92
C ILE A 528 2.95 33.85 14.56
N GLU A 529 3.26 35.08 14.95
CA GLU A 529 4.47 35.80 14.57
C GLU A 529 5.75 35.09 15.04
N GLY A 530 6.60 34.70 14.09
CA GLY A 530 7.82 33.94 14.35
C GLY A 530 7.63 32.41 14.48
N LYS A 531 6.42 31.89 14.30
CA LYS A 531 6.11 30.45 14.42
C LYS A 531 6.01 29.73 13.07
N ILE A 532 6.09 28.40 13.13
CA ILE A 532 5.64 27.50 12.06
C ILE A 532 4.15 27.25 12.24
N VAL A 533 3.32 27.52 11.23
CA VAL A 533 1.89 27.19 11.29
C VAL A 533 1.66 25.80 10.71
N VAL A 534 1.05 24.91 11.49
CA VAL A 534 0.65 23.56 11.07
C VAL A 534 -0.84 23.61 10.75
N PHE A 535 -1.19 23.63 9.46
CA PHE A 535 -2.58 23.58 9.02
C PHE A 535 -3.11 22.15 9.10
N ASP A 536 -3.98 21.89 10.07
CA ASP A 536 -4.56 20.58 10.32
C ASP A 536 -6.04 20.56 9.97
N ALA A 537 -6.34 20.93 8.72
CA ALA A 537 -7.69 20.91 8.18
C ALA A 537 -8.07 19.48 7.79
N HIS A 538 -9.11 18.93 8.41
CA HIS A 538 -9.67 17.64 8.03
C HIS A 538 -10.18 17.64 6.59
N TYR A 539 -9.93 16.56 5.87
CA TYR A 539 -10.40 16.37 4.49
C TYR A 539 -11.93 16.28 4.43
N VAL A 540 -12.55 17.07 3.54
CA VAL A 540 -13.99 17.04 3.25
C VAL A 540 -14.21 16.56 1.83
N THR A 541 -13.77 17.35 0.86
CA THR A 541 -13.49 16.94 -0.53
C THR A 541 -12.12 17.48 -0.93
N TYR A 542 -11.52 16.97 -2.01
CA TYR A 542 -10.27 17.54 -2.53
C TYR A 542 -10.43 19.04 -2.85
N GLY A 543 -11.51 19.42 -3.54
CA GLY A 543 -11.80 20.81 -3.90
C GLY A 543 -11.97 21.76 -2.71
N ASP A 544 -12.62 21.32 -1.64
CA ASP A 544 -12.77 22.11 -0.40
C ASP A 544 -11.47 22.23 0.39
N THR A 545 -10.60 21.20 0.32
CA THR A 545 -9.43 21.06 1.21
C THR A 545 -8.13 21.57 0.54
N VAL A 546 -8.01 21.51 -0.80
CA VAL A 546 -6.81 21.92 -1.55
C VAL A 546 -6.47 23.42 -1.42
N VAL A 547 -7.39 24.23 -0.89
CA VAL A 547 -7.14 25.63 -0.50
C VAL A 547 -6.02 25.76 0.55
N TYR A 548 -5.86 24.78 1.45
CA TYR A 548 -4.81 24.80 2.48
C TYR A 548 -3.42 24.60 1.89
N ARG A 549 -3.27 23.68 0.93
CA ARG A 549 -2.06 23.58 0.10
C ARG A 549 -1.81 24.87 -0.66
N SER A 550 -2.80 25.28 -1.46
CA SER A 550 -2.59 26.26 -2.52
C SER A 550 -2.44 27.72 -2.05
N GLN A 551 -2.98 28.06 -0.86
CA GLN A 551 -3.01 29.43 -0.33
C GLN A 551 -2.45 29.57 1.10
N GLY A 552 -2.21 28.45 1.80
CA GLY A 552 -1.89 28.45 3.23
C GLY A 552 -0.65 29.27 3.59
N ALA A 553 0.42 29.17 2.78
CA ALA A 553 1.66 29.91 2.98
C ALA A 553 1.45 31.44 2.99
N SER A 554 0.73 31.98 2.00
CA SER A 554 0.45 33.43 1.95
C SER A 554 -0.53 33.89 3.02
N LYS A 555 -1.54 33.09 3.37
CA LYS A 555 -2.44 33.38 4.49
C LYS A 555 -1.70 33.41 5.84
N ALA A 556 -0.78 32.48 6.09
CA ALA A 556 0.03 32.44 7.31
C ALA A 556 1.11 33.55 7.35
N ALA A 557 1.78 33.83 6.22
CA ALA A 557 2.78 34.90 6.11
C ALA A 557 2.20 36.29 6.44
N LYS A 558 0.93 36.56 6.07
CA LYS A 558 0.21 37.79 6.48
C LYS A 558 0.07 37.96 7.99
N LYS A 559 0.11 36.85 8.75
CA LYS A 559 0.11 36.82 10.23
C LYS A 559 1.51 36.72 10.84
N GLY A 560 2.57 36.77 10.03
CA GLY A 560 3.96 36.73 10.50
C GLY A 560 4.52 35.32 10.77
N ALA A 561 3.85 34.26 10.30
CA ALA A 561 4.42 32.91 10.30
C ALA A 561 5.68 32.88 9.42
N ILE A 562 6.67 32.05 9.77
CA ILE A 562 7.95 31.96 9.07
C ILE A 562 8.09 30.71 8.18
N ALA A 563 7.19 29.74 8.34
CA ALA A 563 6.97 28.61 7.44
C ALA A 563 5.59 27.97 7.72
N THR A 564 5.13 27.09 6.83
CA THR A 564 3.90 26.32 7.02
C THR A 564 4.11 24.83 6.77
N LEU A 565 3.51 24.00 7.61
CA LEU A 565 3.28 22.59 7.33
C LEU A 565 1.77 22.37 7.16
N VAL A 566 1.35 21.46 6.29
CA VAL A 566 -0.06 21.24 5.96
C VAL A 566 -0.37 19.75 6.03
N ARG A 567 -1.43 19.36 6.72
CA ARG A 567 -1.98 18.00 6.66
C ARG A 567 -2.22 17.63 5.20
N SER A 568 -1.68 16.51 4.74
CA SER A 568 -1.81 16.09 3.35
C SER A 568 -3.27 16.05 2.88
N ILE A 569 -3.51 16.47 1.64
CA ILE A 569 -4.86 16.69 1.08
C ILE A 569 -5.49 15.36 0.63
N THR A 570 -5.63 14.43 1.56
CA THR A 570 -6.10 13.05 1.35
C THR A 570 -7.06 12.63 2.48
N PRO A 571 -8.06 11.76 2.21
CA PRO A 571 -8.84 11.11 3.25
C PRO A 571 -8.09 9.99 3.98
N PHE A 572 -6.95 9.50 3.47
CA PHE A 572 -6.25 8.31 3.96
C PHE A 572 -4.73 8.42 3.77
N SER A 573 -3.96 7.87 4.72
CA SER A 573 -2.50 7.84 4.72
C SER A 573 -2.00 6.54 5.37
N ILE A 574 -0.86 6.06 4.90
CA ILE A 574 0.02 5.14 5.65
C ILE A 574 1.39 5.83 5.70
N TYR A 575 1.49 6.82 6.57
CA TYR A 575 2.64 7.71 6.75
C TYR A 575 3.13 8.39 5.45
N SER A 576 2.19 8.73 4.56
CA SER A 576 2.47 9.31 3.23
C SER A 576 2.19 10.83 3.20
N PRO A 577 3.18 11.67 2.86
CA PRO A 577 2.96 13.10 2.59
C PRO A 577 2.64 13.34 1.09
N HIS A 578 1.70 14.24 0.79
CA HIS A 578 1.22 14.51 -0.58
C HIS A 578 1.55 15.93 -1.06
N THR A 579 2.24 16.08 -2.20
CA THR A 579 2.69 17.36 -2.79
C THR A 579 1.57 18.08 -3.57
N GLY A 580 1.94 18.95 -4.50
CA GLY A 580 1.07 19.68 -5.41
C GLY A 580 1.43 21.15 -5.53
N ALA A 581 0.87 21.83 -6.54
CA ALA A 581 1.09 23.25 -6.74
C ALA A 581 0.56 24.09 -5.56
N GLN A 582 1.34 25.09 -5.15
CA GLN A 582 0.89 26.21 -4.33
C GLN A 582 1.28 27.54 -4.96
N TYR A 583 0.57 28.61 -4.59
CA TYR A 583 0.71 29.92 -5.23
C TYR A 583 0.90 31.03 -4.19
N TYR A 584 2.06 31.69 -4.23
CA TYR A 584 2.30 32.87 -3.41
C TYR A 584 1.53 34.08 -3.96
N GLU A 585 0.75 34.74 -3.10
CA GLU A 585 0.12 36.03 -3.40
C GLU A 585 1.17 37.12 -3.67
N LYS A 586 0.83 38.05 -4.58
CA LYS A 586 1.68 39.21 -4.88
C LYS A 586 1.81 40.10 -3.64
N ASN A 587 3.03 40.60 -3.41
CA ASN A 587 3.40 41.49 -2.29
C ASN A 587 3.27 40.87 -0.88
N VAL A 588 3.14 39.54 -0.78
CA VAL A 588 3.21 38.80 0.50
C VAL A 588 4.59 38.16 0.63
N PRO A 589 5.22 38.13 1.83
CA PRO A 589 6.47 37.39 2.04
C PRO A 589 6.31 35.91 1.66
N LYS A 590 7.28 35.39 0.89
CA LYS A 590 7.35 33.95 0.60
C LYS A 590 7.97 33.23 1.78
N ILE A 591 7.30 32.19 2.27
CA ILE A 591 7.77 31.33 3.36
C ILE A 591 7.80 29.86 2.90
N PRO A 592 8.73 29.03 3.39
CA PRO A 592 8.78 27.60 3.05
C PRO A 592 7.47 26.90 3.43
N THR A 593 7.00 25.98 2.57
CA THR A 593 5.70 25.33 2.75
C THR A 593 5.68 23.89 2.24
N ALA A 594 5.20 22.97 3.07
CA ALA A 594 5.23 21.54 2.80
C ALA A 594 4.01 20.80 3.34
N ALA A 595 3.74 19.63 2.78
CA ALA A 595 2.86 18.64 3.35
C ALA A 595 3.54 17.87 4.48
N ILE A 596 2.74 17.41 5.42
CA ILE A 596 3.06 16.35 6.39
C ILE A 596 1.98 15.27 6.37
N THR A 597 2.28 14.13 6.98
CA THR A 597 1.35 13.01 7.10
C THR A 597 0.11 13.39 7.93
N LEU A 598 -0.98 12.65 7.76
CA LEU A 598 -2.19 12.81 8.57
C LEU A 598 -1.86 12.53 10.04
N GLU A 599 -1.06 11.50 10.27
CA GLU A 599 -0.63 10.98 11.56
C GLU A 599 0.25 11.97 12.34
N ASP A 600 1.18 12.66 11.66
CA ASP A 600 2.01 13.71 12.26
C ASP A 600 1.18 14.97 12.58
N ALA A 601 0.23 15.35 11.72
CA ALA A 601 -0.68 16.47 11.97
C ALA A 601 -1.60 16.16 13.17
N ASP A 602 -2.24 14.98 13.17
CA ASP A 602 -3.07 14.49 14.28
C ASP A 602 -2.27 14.39 15.59
N LEU A 603 -0.99 13.99 15.54
CA LEU A 603 -0.09 13.99 16.70
C LEU A 603 0.13 15.41 17.24
N MET A 604 0.49 16.36 16.36
CA MET A 604 0.69 17.75 16.77
C MET A 604 -0.58 18.37 17.34
N ARG A 605 -1.77 18.08 16.79
CA ARG A 605 -3.05 18.53 17.36
C ARG A 605 -3.30 17.95 18.75
N ARG A 606 -3.01 16.66 18.98
CA ARG A 606 -3.12 16.03 20.31
C ARG A 606 -2.16 16.69 21.32
N LEU A 607 -0.93 16.98 20.92
CA LEU A 607 0.07 17.66 21.76
C LEU A 607 -0.36 19.09 22.12
N GLN A 608 -0.78 19.90 21.15
CA GLN A 608 -1.25 21.26 21.42
C GLN A 608 -2.49 21.27 22.34
N ASN A 609 -3.42 20.33 22.15
CA ASN A 609 -4.61 20.19 23.00
C ASN A 609 -4.28 19.74 24.44
N ALA A 610 -3.14 19.05 24.64
CA ALA A 610 -2.61 18.73 25.97
C ALA A 610 -1.86 19.91 26.63
N GLY A 611 -1.65 21.02 25.91
CA GLY A 611 -0.84 22.15 26.36
C GLY A 611 0.67 21.97 26.19
N GLU A 612 1.11 20.94 25.45
CA GLU A 612 2.52 20.65 25.22
C GLU A 612 3.16 21.62 24.22
N LYS A 613 4.41 22.01 24.50
CA LYS A 613 5.18 22.90 23.63
C LYS A 613 5.78 22.12 22.46
N ILE A 614 5.26 22.35 21.26
CA ILE A 614 5.76 21.76 20.02
C ILE A 614 6.88 22.64 19.45
N VAL A 615 8.08 22.08 19.29
CA VAL A 615 9.19 22.74 18.58
C VAL A 615 9.60 21.86 17.41
N LEU A 616 9.64 22.44 16.21
CA LEU A 616 10.04 21.75 14.99
C LEU A 616 11.34 22.35 14.46
N HIS A 617 12.18 21.49 13.89
CA HIS A 617 13.22 21.85 12.94
C HIS A 617 12.80 21.40 11.55
N ILE A 618 12.81 22.31 10.58
CA ILE A 618 12.56 22.00 9.17
C ILE A 618 13.71 22.52 8.32
N LYS A 619 14.05 21.80 7.25
CA LYS A 619 15.05 22.20 6.27
C LYS A 619 14.58 21.80 4.89
N MET A 620 14.55 22.75 3.97
CA MET A 620 14.07 22.56 2.60
C MET A 620 15.00 23.28 1.62
N LEU A 621 15.44 22.57 0.59
CA LEU A 621 16.24 23.11 -0.49
C LEU A 621 15.56 22.80 -1.84
N SER A 622 15.35 23.85 -2.62
CA SER A 622 14.67 23.84 -3.90
C SER A 622 15.35 24.79 -4.89
N THR A 623 15.28 24.49 -6.18
CA THR A 623 15.67 25.43 -7.25
C THR A 623 14.50 25.69 -8.18
N SER A 624 14.54 26.82 -8.91
CA SER A 624 13.50 27.15 -9.88
C SER A 624 14.04 28.00 -11.01
N ASP A 625 13.73 27.60 -12.25
CA ASP A 625 13.92 28.39 -13.47
C ASP A 625 12.80 28.09 -14.49
N THR A 626 12.98 28.51 -15.74
CA THR A 626 12.04 28.28 -16.84
C THR A 626 12.74 27.47 -17.93
N LYS A 627 12.04 26.48 -18.50
CA LYS A 627 12.53 25.63 -19.60
C LYS A 627 11.61 25.73 -20.81
N LYS A 628 12.08 25.23 -21.95
CA LYS A 628 11.20 24.85 -23.05
C LYS A 628 10.71 23.43 -22.85
N SER A 629 9.47 23.17 -23.26
CA SER A 629 8.91 21.84 -23.44
C SER A 629 7.90 21.86 -24.60
N ARG A 630 7.07 20.82 -24.78
CA ARG A 630 6.13 20.72 -25.92
C ARG A 630 4.94 19.79 -25.68
N ASN A 631 3.72 20.29 -25.91
CA ASN A 631 2.53 19.43 -26.03
C ASN A 631 2.71 18.44 -27.20
N THR A 632 2.20 17.21 -27.09
CA THR A 632 2.25 16.19 -28.16
C THR A 632 0.88 15.96 -28.77
N LEU A 633 0.77 16.00 -30.10
CA LEU A 633 -0.50 15.89 -30.84
C LEU A 633 -0.45 14.69 -31.80
N VAL A 634 -1.48 13.84 -31.80
CA VAL A 634 -1.57 12.65 -32.66
C VAL A 634 -2.93 12.61 -33.37
N ASP A 635 -2.95 12.74 -34.70
CA ASP A 635 -4.18 12.88 -35.49
C ASP A 635 -4.52 11.60 -36.29
N LEU A 636 -5.71 11.04 -36.07
CA LEU A 636 -6.39 10.17 -37.02
C LEU A 636 -7.35 11.02 -37.88
N LYS A 637 -6.90 11.41 -39.07
CA LYS A 637 -7.65 12.34 -39.94
C LYS A 637 -9.02 11.80 -40.36
N GLY A 638 -10.03 12.67 -40.35
CA GLY A 638 -11.38 12.38 -40.77
C GLY A 638 -11.55 12.06 -42.27
N SER A 639 -12.71 11.54 -42.62
CA SER A 639 -13.10 11.16 -43.98
C SER A 639 -14.00 12.16 -44.70
N VAL A 640 -14.76 12.99 -43.97
CA VAL A 640 -15.77 13.92 -44.52
C VAL A 640 -15.58 15.34 -44.00
N HIS A 641 -15.24 15.47 -42.71
CA HIS A 641 -15.00 16.74 -42.01
C HIS A 641 -13.62 16.71 -41.33
N PRO A 642 -12.51 16.54 -42.08
CA PRO A 642 -11.17 16.43 -41.51
C PRO A 642 -10.71 17.70 -40.74
N GLU A 643 -11.36 18.83 -40.99
CA GLU A 643 -11.17 20.09 -40.26
C GLU A 643 -11.79 20.07 -38.85
N LYS A 644 -12.80 19.24 -38.60
CA LYS A 644 -13.45 19.12 -37.28
C LYS A 644 -12.72 18.10 -36.41
N LEU A 645 -12.54 18.44 -35.14
CA LEU A 645 -11.80 17.67 -34.16
C LEU A 645 -12.72 17.07 -33.10
N VAL A 646 -12.55 15.78 -32.81
CA VAL A 646 -12.89 15.18 -31.51
C VAL A 646 -11.57 14.97 -30.78
N ILE A 647 -11.38 15.67 -29.66
CA ILE A 647 -10.14 15.63 -28.90
C ILE A 647 -10.28 14.63 -27.75
N VAL A 648 -9.25 13.83 -27.52
CA VAL A 648 -9.04 13.00 -26.32
C VAL A 648 -7.70 13.38 -25.68
N SER A 649 -7.66 13.57 -24.36
CA SER A 649 -6.47 14.07 -23.67
C SER A 649 -6.21 13.46 -22.29
N GLY A 650 -5.05 13.83 -21.77
CA GLY A 650 -4.40 13.44 -20.51
C GLY A 650 -3.01 14.10 -20.48
N HIS A 651 -2.36 14.26 -19.33
CA HIS A 651 -1.06 14.95 -19.26
C HIS A 651 0.13 13.99 -19.26
N ILE A 652 1.26 14.40 -19.87
CA ILE A 652 2.48 13.59 -19.97
C ILE A 652 3.49 13.90 -18.87
N ASP A 653 3.32 14.97 -18.10
CA ASP A 653 4.11 15.21 -16.89
C ASP A 653 3.61 14.41 -15.67
N SER A 654 4.08 14.80 -14.49
CA SER A 654 3.63 14.38 -13.16
C SER A 654 4.43 15.19 -12.11
N TRP A 655 4.04 15.12 -10.84
CA TRP A 655 4.94 15.44 -9.72
C TRP A 655 6.22 14.60 -9.72
N ASP A 656 7.18 15.06 -8.90
CA ASP A 656 8.52 14.51 -8.74
C ASP A 656 8.62 13.32 -7.77
N VAL A 657 7.48 12.83 -7.27
CA VAL A 657 7.34 11.66 -6.40
C VAL A 657 6.56 10.55 -7.08
N GLY A 658 6.79 9.31 -6.67
CA GLY A 658 6.16 8.13 -7.24
C GLY A 658 6.60 7.92 -8.69
N GLN A 659 5.64 7.72 -9.57
CA GLN A 659 5.84 7.43 -10.99
C GLN A 659 4.85 8.17 -11.92
N GLY A 660 3.87 8.91 -11.40
CA GLY A 660 2.83 9.55 -12.22
C GLY A 660 2.02 8.52 -13.01
N ALA A 661 1.51 7.47 -12.35
CA ALA A 661 1.00 6.23 -12.95
C ALA A 661 -0.52 6.24 -13.15
N MET A 662 -1.24 6.87 -12.24
CA MET A 662 -2.63 7.28 -12.41
C MET A 662 -2.78 8.80 -12.63
N ASP A 663 -1.69 9.56 -12.41
CA ASP A 663 -1.67 11.03 -12.48
C ASP A 663 -0.52 11.50 -13.41
N ASP A 664 -0.71 11.59 -14.73
CA ASP A 664 -1.79 10.98 -15.54
C ASP A 664 -1.24 9.88 -16.48
N GLY A 665 -0.43 8.98 -15.93
CA GLY A 665 0.08 7.84 -16.69
C GLY A 665 -0.99 6.94 -17.32
N GLY A 666 -2.20 6.95 -16.75
CA GLY A 666 -3.36 6.19 -17.22
C GLY A 666 -4.10 6.88 -18.37
N GLY A 667 -4.56 8.11 -18.15
CA GLY A 667 -5.35 8.89 -19.10
C GLY A 667 -4.58 9.21 -20.37
N MET A 668 -3.34 9.67 -20.23
CA MET A 668 -2.39 9.90 -21.32
C MET A 668 -2.27 8.65 -22.23
N ILE A 669 -2.16 7.44 -21.66
CA ILE A 669 -2.05 6.20 -22.43
C ILE A 669 -3.36 5.85 -23.15
N ILE A 670 -4.53 5.95 -22.51
CA ILE A 670 -5.81 5.61 -23.18
C ILE A 670 -6.21 6.64 -24.25
N SER A 671 -5.87 7.91 -24.04
CA SER A 671 -6.05 8.98 -25.03
C SER A 671 -5.09 8.81 -26.20
N TRP A 672 -3.80 8.53 -25.96
CA TRP A 672 -2.85 8.18 -27.02
C TRP A 672 -3.26 6.94 -27.82
N PHE A 673 -3.70 5.88 -27.13
CA PHE A 673 -4.03 4.61 -27.75
C PHE A 673 -5.26 4.69 -28.66
N THR A 674 -6.17 5.65 -28.42
CA THR A 674 -7.42 5.80 -29.18
C THR A 674 -7.22 5.98 -30.70
N PRO A 675 -6.54 7.03 -31.21
CA PRO A 675 -6.29 7.16 -32.65
C PRO A 675 -5.39 6.06 -33.22
N VAL A 676 -4.47 5.52 -32.42
CA VAL A 676 -3.57 4.42 -32.83
C VAL A 676 -4.34 3.11 -33.06
N LEU A 677 -5.21 2.72 -32.12
CA LEU A 677 -6.08 1.55 -32.22
C LEU A 677 -7.02 1.67 -33.43
N LEU A 678 -7.68 2.82 -33.60
CA LEU A 678 -8.61 3.02 -34.70
C LEU A 678 -7.90 3.00 -36.07
N ASN A 679 -6.65 3.49 -36.16
CA ASN A 679 -5.79 3.34 -37.33
C ASN A 679 -5.47 1.86 -37.63
N LEU A 680 -5.07 1.08 -36.60
CA LEU A 680 -4.79 -0.36 -36.72
C LEU A 680 -6.02 -1.17 -37.14
N LEU A 681 -7.20 -0.83 -36.62
CA LEU A 681 -8.50 -1.38 -37.00
C LEU A 681 -9.01 -0.87 -38.37
N LYS A 682 -8.33 0.12 -38.96
CA LYS A 682 -8.70 0.81 -40.22
C LYS A 682 -10.08 1.49 -40.18
N LEU A 683 -10.53 1.87 -38.99
CA LEU A 683 -11.77 2.59 -38.75
C LEU A 683 -11.56 4.09 -38.93
N LYS A 684 -12.07 4.66 -40.02
CA LYS A 684 -11.89 6.08 -40.37
C LYS A 684 -13.19 6.88 -40.17
N PRO A 685 -13.37 7.62 -39.06
CA PRO A 685 -14.59 8.39 -38.79
C PRO A 685 -14.77 9.59 -39.74
N LYS A 686 -15.94 10.24 -39.71
CA LYS A 686 -16.20 11.48 -40.47
C LYS A 686 -15.28 12.64 -40.07
N ARG A 687 -15.15 12.91 -38.77
CA ARG A 687 -14.28 13.96 -38.19
C ARG A 687 -12.89 13.44 -37.88
N THR A 688 -11.91 14.31 -37.71
CA THR A 688 -10.57 13.94 -37.20
C THR A 688 -10.66 13.64 -35.71
N ILE A 689 -10.05 12.54 -35.26
CA ILE A 689 -9.78 12.30 -33.84
C ILE A 689 -8.35 12.74 -33.56
N ARG A 690 -8.17 13.60 -32.55
CA ARG A 690 -6.87 14.09 -32.09
C ARG A 690 -6.64 13.63 -30.66
N ALA A 691 -5.58 12.87 -30.41
CA ALA A 691 -5.05 12.78 -29.06
C ALA A 691 -4.15 13.98 -28.78
N ILE A 692 -4.27 14.59 -27.61
CA ILE A 692 -3.30 15.58 -27.11
C ILE A 692 -2.76 15.08 -25.78
N LEU A 693 -1.44 15.01 -25.67
CA LEU A 693 -0.76 14.76 -24.41
C LEU A 693 -0.28 16.14 -23.93
N TRP A 694 -0.95 16.67 -22.92
CA TRP A 694 -0.66 18.00 -22.37
C TRP A 694 0.65 18.00 -21.60
N THR A 695 1.24 19.17 -21.41
CA THR A 695 2.51 19.29 -20.70
C THR A 695 2.52 20.50 -19.79
N ALA A 696 2.97 20.30 -18.55
CA ALA A 696 2.85 21.24 -17.44
C ALA A 696 1.38 21.51 -17.05
N GLU A 697 0.57 20.44 -16.89
CA GLU A 697 -0.70 20.49 -16.14
C GLU A 697 -0.38 20.85 -14.68
N GLU A 698 0.48 20.04 -14.06
CA GLU A 698 0.76 20.01 -12.62
C GLU A 698 1.13 21.37 -12.00
N PRO A 699 1.98 22.22 -12.62
CA PRO A 699 2.27 23.56 -12.12
C PRO A 699 1.19 24.62 -12.45
N GLY A 700 0.14 24.27 -13.20
CA GLY A 700 -1.07 25.07 -13.42
C GLY A 700 -1.53 25.21 -14.88
N LEU A 701 -1.92 24.11 -15.54
CA LEU A 701 -2.57 24.05 -16.88
C LEU A 701 -1.82 24.76 -18.01
N VAL A 702 -0.49 24.76 -17.99
CA VAL A 702 0.35 25.59 -18.88
C VAL A 702 0.24 25.09 -20.32
N GLY A 703 0.20 23.77 -20.51
CA GLY A 703 0.01 23.07 -21.79
C GLY A 703 -1.28 23.45 -22.50
N ALA A 704 -2.42 23.26 -21.83
CA ALA A 704 -3.72 23.64 -22.37
C ALA A 704 -3.86 25.15 -22.58
N GLN A 705 -3.35 25.98 -21.67
CA GLN A 705 -3.40 27.44 -21.83
C GLN A 705 -2.63 27.91 -23.07
N ALA A 706 -1.47 27.33 -23.36
CA ALA A 706 -0.71 27.63 -24.57
C ALA A 706 -1.48 27.23 -25.84
N TYR A 707 -2.08 26.02 -25.85
CA TYR A 707 -2.88 25.54 -26.98
C TYR A 707 -4.16 26.36 -27.18
N LEU A 708 -4.92 26.65 -26.13
CA LEU A 708 -6.12 27.51 -26.19
C LEU A 708 -5.78 28.90 -26.74
N LYS A 709 -4.69 29.52 -26.25
CA LYS A 709 -4.23 30.83 -26.73
C LYS A 709 -3.86 30.81 -28.22
N LYS A 710 -3.28 29.73 -28.70
CA LYS A 710 -2.86 29.55 -30.11
C LYS A 710 -4.05 29.24 -31.03
N HIS A 711 -4.95 28.35 -30.60
CA HIS A 711 -6.08 27.84 -31.38
C HIS A 711 -7.41 28.56 -31.08
N MET A 712 -7.37 29.75 -30.47
CA MET A 712 -8.56 30.56 -30.11
C MET A 712 -9.49 30.81 -31.30
N ASN A 713 -8.93 31.03 -32.50
CA ASN A 713 -9.69 31.25 -33.74
C ASN A 713 -10.21 29.94 -34.39
N GLU A 714 -9.85 28.79 -33.84
CA GLU A 714 -10.18 27.46 -34.36
C GLU A 714 -11.13 26.68 -33.44
N LEU A 715 -11.60 27.29 -32.33
CA LEU A 715 -12.49 26.63 -31.36
C LEU A 715 -13.78 26.09 -31.99
N ASP A 716 -14.30 26.74 -33.04
CA ASP A 716 -15.47 26.28 -33.80
C ASP A 716 -15.22 24.98 -34.61
N ASN A 717 -13.98 24.52 -34.67
CA ASN A 717 -13.62 23.20 -35.19
C ASN A 717 -13.54 22.12 -34.10
N ILE A 718 -13.43 22.47 -32.82
CA ILE A 718 -13.48 21.51 -31.71
C ILE A 718 -14.95 21.10 -31.50
N ASN A 719 -15.29 19.89 -31.95
CA ASN A 719 -16.63 19.34 -31.91
C ASN A 719 -16.98 18.80 -30.53
N PHE A 720 -16.02 18.13 -29.91
CA PHE A 720 -16.10 17.57 -28.56
C PHE A 720 -14.67 17.42 -28.02
N ILE A 721 -14.48 17.60 -26.73
CA ILE A 721 -13.18 17.45 -26.06
C ILE A 721 -13.32 16.58 -24.81
N MET A 722 -12.42 15.62 -24.63
CA MET A 722 -12.52 14.59 -23.59
C MET A 722 -11.21 14.39 -22.85
N GLU A 723 -11.28 14.18 -21.54
CA GLU A 723 -10.10 14.08 -20.68
C GLU A 723 -10.22 12.91 -19.69
N SER A 724 -9.11 12.19 -19.49
CA SER A 724 -8.97 11.27 -18.37
C SER A 724 -7.82 11.82 -17.54
N ASP A 725 -8.10 12.21 -16.29
CA ASP A 725 -7.18 12.94 -15.41
C ASP A 725 -7.50 12.73 -13.92
N GLU A 726 -8.28 11.68 -13.63
CA GLU A 726 -8.48 11.20 -12.27
C GLU A 726 -8.30 9.68 -12.25
N GLY A 727 -7.14 9.22 -12.72
CA GLY A 727 -6.81 7.80 -12.86
C GLY A 727 -7.63 7.02 -13.90
N THR A 728 -7.37 5.71 -13.98
CA THR A 728 -8.04 4.79 -14.93
C THR A 728 -8.53 3.52 -14.24
N PHE A 729 -9.04 3.67 -13.01
CA PHE A 729 -9.82 2.66 -12.30
C PHE A 729 -11.14 2.33 -13.01
N LYS A 730 -11.83 1.30 -12.50
CA LYS A 730 -13.05 0.71 -13.06
C LYS A 730 -14.03 1.75 -13.64
N PRO A 731 -14.24 1.77 -14.97
CA PRO A 731 -15.03 2.80 -15.62
C PRO A 731 -16.53 2.61 -15.34
N LEU A 732 -17.22 3.73 -15.21
CA LEU A 732 -18.64 3.84 -14.93
C LEU A 732 -19.42 4.58 -16.04
N GLY A 733 -18.76 5.48 -16.77
CA GLY A 733 -19.37 6.30 -17.83
C GLY A 733 -18.62 7.62 -18.03
N LEU A 734 -19.35 8.74 -18.08
CA LEU A 734 -18.79 10.08 -18.27
C LEU A 734 -19.39 11.13 -17.33
N ASP A 735 -18.62 12.16 -16.95
CA ASP A 735 -19.16 13.45 -16.49
C ASP A 735 -19.13 14.45 -17.66
N VAL A 736 -20.24 15.15 -17.93
CA VAL A 736 -20.45 15.87 -19.21
C VAL A 736 -20.83 17.33 -19.01
N ALA A 737 -19.95 18.23 -19.44
CA ALA A 737 -20.25 19.66 -19.59
C ALA A 737 -20.68 20.01 -21.02
N GLY A 738 -21.49 21.07 -21.14
CA GLY A 738 -22.06 21.48 -22.43
C GLY A 738 -23.53 21.91 -22.33
N SER A 739 -24.20 22.02 -23.47
CA SER A 739 -25.63 22.35 -23.52
C SER A 739 -26.51 21.17 -23.06
N LYS A 740 -27.79 21.44 -22.73
CA LYS A 740 -28.77 20.37 -22.46
C LYS A 740 -28.89 19.41 -23.65
N LYS A 741 -28.79 19.92 -24.89
CA LYS A 741 -28.87 19.10 -26.11
C LYS A 741 -27.62 18.22 -26.29
N ALA A 742 -26.42 18.72 -25.96
CA ALA A 742 -25.20 17.92 -25.93
C ALA A 742 -25.30 16.77 -24.92
N ARG A 743 -25.71 17.04 -23.67
CA ARG A 743 -25.94 15.99 -22.67
C ARG A 743 -26.98 14.95 -23.10
N CYS A 744 -28.04 15.34 -23.81
CA CYS A 744 -28.98 14.38 -24.37
C CYS A 744 -28.36 13.48 -25.46
N ILE A 745 -27.52 14.02 -26.35
CA ILE A 745 -26.85 13.24 -27.40
C ILE A 745 -25.87 12.26 -26.76
N VAL A 746 -25.02 12.71 -25.83
CA VAL A 746 -24.08 11.84 -25.10
C VAL A 746 -24.82 10.76 -24.31
N LYS A 747 -25.94 11.10 -23.64
CA LYS A 747 -26.78 10.11 -22.95
C LYS A 747 -27.37 9.05 -23.88
N GLU A 748 -27.69 9.41 -25.12
CA GLU A 748 -28.18 8.45 -26.11
C GLU A 748 -27.06 7.51 -26.59
N VAL A 749 -25.87 8.06 -26.86
CA VAL A 749 -24.66 7.28 -27.23
C VAL A 749 -24.28 6.29 -26.11
N LEU A 750 -24.28 6.73 -24.85
CA LEU A 750 -23.92 5.92 -23.68
C LEU A 750 -24.79 4.68 -23.48
N LYS A 751 -26.03 4.64 -24.01
CA LYS A 751 -26.90 3.44 -23.91
C LYS A 751 -26.24 2.18 -24.48
N GLN A 752 -25.35 2.34 -25.46
CA GLN A 752 -24.65 1.24 -26.14
C GLN A 752 -23.55 0.60 -25.25
N PHE A 753 -23.14 1.26 -24.17
CA PHE A 753 -21.96 0.92 -23.39
C PHE A 753 -22.29 0.28 -22.03
N ALA A 754 -23.54 -0.14 -21.80
CA ALA A 754 -23.94 -0.78 -20.54
C ALA A 754 -23.02 -1.98 -20.19
N PRO A 755 -22.46 -2.06 -18.97
CA PRO A 755 -22.81 -1.30 -17.75
C PRO A 755 -22.13 0.07 -17.58
N ILE A 756 -21.17 0.44 -18.43
CA ILE A 756 -20.39 1.69 -18.41
C ILE A 756 -21.22 2.84 -19.04
N ASN A 757 -22.40 3.11 -18.48
CA ASN A 757 -23.38 4.05 -19.07
C ASN A 757 -23.89 5.13 -18.11
N LYS A 758 -23.23 5.35 -16.96
CA LYS A 758 -23.56 6.48 -16.08
C LYS A 758 -23.25 7.81 -16.77
N LEU A 759 -24.04 8.83 -16.46
CA LEU A 759 -23.79 10.21 -16.87
C LEU A 759 -23.90 11.13 -15.67
N SER A 760 -22.81 11.83 -15.35
CA SER A 760 -22.76 12.96 -14.42
C SER A 760 -22.86 14.29 -15.20
N SER A 761 -23.04 15.39 -14.46
CA SER A 761 -22.88 16.74 -15.00
C SER A 761 -22.47 17.72 -13.88
N SER A 762 -21.26 17.58 -13.35
CA SER A 762 -20.67 18.54 -12.38
C SER A 762 -20.43 19.92 -13.01
N GLY A 763 -20.10 19.92 -14.30
CA GLY A 763 -19.65 21.11 -15.05
C GLY A 763 -18.13 21.30 -15.08
N TYR A 764 -17.36 20.42 -14.45
CA TYR A 764 -15.89 20.46 -14.37
C TYR A 764 -15.29 19.11 -14.83
N PRO A 765 -15.29 18.83 -16.16
CA PRO A 765 -15.07 17.49 -16.68
C PRO A 765 -13.60 17.23 -17.06
N GLY A 766 -12.65 17.50 -16.16
CA GLY A 766 -11.20 17.46 -16.44
C GLY A 766 -10.52 18.82 -16.23
N SER A 767 -9.24 18.79 -15.89
CA SER A 767 -8.42 19.93 -15.46
C SER A 767 -8.08 20.87 -16.62
N ASP A 768 -7.27 20.39 -17.57
CA ASP A 768 -6.81 21.08 -18.76
C ASP A 768 -7.98 21.43 -19.69
N ILE A 769 -9.05 20.60 -19.77
CA ILE A 769 -10.19 20.90 -20.65
C ILE A 769 -11.18 21.92 -20.09
N VAL A 770 -11.13 22.24 -18.79
CA VAL A 770 -12.08 23.20 -18.17
C VAL A 770 -12.03 24.59 -18.83
N ILE A 771 -10.86 25.01 -19.33
CA ILE A 771 -10.69 26.32 -19.96
C ILE A 771 -11.36 26.40 -21.35
N PHE A 772 -11.50 25.27 -22.07
CA PHE A 772 -12.23 25.19 -23.34
C PHE A 772 -13.74 25.07 -23.11
N VAL A 773 -14.15 24.32 -22.07
CA VAL A 773 -15.55 24.25 -21.63
C VAL A 773 -16.08 25.64 -21.26
N ARG A 774 -15.26 26.48 -20.62
CA ARG A 774 -15.57 27.89 -20.33
C ARG A 774 -15.70 28.77 -21.58
N GLN A 775 -15.21 28.34 -22.75
CA GLN A 775 -15.49 28.97 -24.06
C GLN A 775 -16.67 28.29 -24.80
N GLY A 776 -17.50 27.52 -24.09
CA GLY A 776 -18.69 26.86 -24.64
C GLY A 776 -18.41 25.65 -25.52
N VAL A 777 -17.20 25.10 -25.53
CA VAL A 777 -16.91 23.81 -26.16
C VAL A 777 -17.55 22.70 -25.31
N PRO A 778 -18.36 21.78 -25.87
CA PRO A 778 -18.90 20.65 -25.12
C PRO A 778 -17.80 19.60 -24.87
N GLY A 779 -17.79 19.00 -23.67
CA GLY A 779 -16.74 18.05 -23.31
C GLY A 779 -17.06 17.17 -22.12
N ALA A 780 -16.24 16.15 -21.88
CA ALA A 780 -16.50 15.14 -20.85
C ALA A 780 -15.24 14.48 -20.27
N SER A 781 -15.24 14.19 -18.96
CA SER A 781 -14.24 13.34 -18.34
C SER A 781 -14.69 11.90 -18.24
N LEU A 782 -13.72 10.98 -18.19
CA LEU A 782 -13.96 9.62 -17.72
C LEU A 782 -14.57 9.66 -16.30
N LEU A 783 -15.64 8.89 -16.07
CA LEU A 783 -16.21 8.67 -14.74
C LEU A 783 -15.93 7.23 -14.34
N ASN A 784 -15.30 7.02 -13.18
CA ASN A 784 -14.74 5.76 -12.69
C ASN A 784 -14.97 5.59 -11.17
N GLU A 785 -14.61 4.43 -10.61
CA GLU A 785 -14.69 4.14 -9.15
C GLU A 785 -13.49 4.76 -8.40
N ASN A 786 -13.61 6.08 -8.16
CA ASN A 786 -12.51 6.94 -7.75
C ASN A 786 -12.30 7.12 -6.24
N GLU A 787 -12.93 6.30 -5.39
CA GLU A 787 -12.89 6.42 -3.94
C GLU A 787 -11.47 6.30 -3.33
N ARG A 788 -10.48 5.83 -4.11
CA ARG A 788 -9.08 5.67 -3.72
C ARG A 788 -8.09 6.61 -4.41
N TYR A 789 -8.50 7.44 -5.39
CA TYR A 789 -7.56 8.29 -6.14
C TYR A 789 -6.69 9.16 -5.21
N PHE A 790 -7.33 9.90 -4.31
CA PHE A 790 -6.63 10.77 -3.38
C PHE A 790 -5.79 10.03 -2.31
N TRP A 791 -5.88 8.69 -2.20
CA TRP A 791 -5.01 7.91 -1.31
C TRP A 791 -3.56 7.85 -1.83
N TYR A 792 -3.32 8.12 -3.12
CA TYR A 792 -2.00 8.03 -3.74
C TYR A 792 -1.61 9.26 -4.58
N HIS A 793 -2.58 10.06 -5.05
CA HIS A 793 -2.28 11.19 -5.96
C HIS A 793 -1.33 12.19 -5.30
N HIS A 794 -0.36 12.70 -6.06
CA HIS A 794 0.73 13.54 -5.57
C HIS A 794 1.60 12.91 -4.45
N SER A 795 1.74 11.59 -4.33
CA SER A 795 2.65 10.97 -3.34
C SER A 795 3.53 9.87 -3.95
N GLU A 796 4.50 9.37 -3.18
CA GLU A 796 5.32 8.21 -3.57
C GLU A 796 4.49 6.93 -3.83
N GLY A 797 3.20 6.94 -3.44
CA GLY A 797 2.24 5.89 -3.71
C GLY A 797 1.72 5.81 -5.14
N ASP A 798 1.76 6.91 -5.92
CA ASP A 798 1.30 6.88 -7.31
C ASP A 798 2.28 6.11 -8.19
N THR A 799 2.04 4.81 -8.31
CA THR A 799 2.86 3.84 -9.03
C THR A 799 1.98 2.83 -9.75
N MET A 800 2.52 2.08 -10.70
CA MET A 800 1.71 1.12 -11.48
C MET A 800 0.96 0.06 -10.63
N ASN A 801 1.29 -0.08 -9.35
CA ASN A 801 0.64 -1.00 -8.42
C ASN A 801 -0.78 -0.55 -7.99
N VAL A 802 -1.15 0.72 -8.19
CA VAL A 802 -2.51 1.23 -7.89
C VAL A 802 -3.51 0.97 -9.02
N GLN A 803 -3.00 0.65 -10.21
CA GLN A 803 -3.76 0.47 -11.45
C GLN A 803 -4.03 -1.01 -11.74
N THR A 804 -5.27 -1.38 -12.08
CA THR A 804 -5.60 -2.76 -12.50
C THR A 804 -5.64 -2.89 -14.02
N LYS A 805 -5.23 -4.05 -14.54
CA LYS A 805 -5.22 -4.31 -15.99
C LYS A 805 -6.60 -4.19 -16.61
N ASN A 806 -7.60 -4.78 -15.95
CA ASN A 806 -8.94 -4.90 -16.52
C ASN A 806 -9.58 -3.51 -16.59
N ASP A 807 -9.41 -2.71 -15.55
CA ASP A 807 -9.90 -1.34 -15.51
C ASP A 807 -9.25 -0.47 -16.60
N VAL A 808 -7.92 -0.51 -16.74
CA VAL A 808 -7.19 0.24 -17.79
C VAL A 808 -7.63 -0.19 -19.20
N VAL A 809 -7.88 -1.49 -19.41
CA VAL A 809 -8.33 -2.04 -20.70
C VAL A 809 -9.79 -1.67 -20.98
N ASP A 810 -10.68 -1.76 -20.00
CA ASP A 810 -12.08 -1.38 -20.14
C ASP A 810 -12.22 0.14 -20.34
N CYS A 811 -11.40 0.94 -19.66
CA CYS A 811 -11.25 2.38 -19.91
C CYS A 811 -10.83 2.62 -21.36
N ALA A 812 -9.74 2.00 -21.83
CA ALA A 812 -9.23 2.18 -23.19
C ALA A 812 -10.25 1.77 -24.27
N ALA A 813 -10.97 0.66 -24.05
CA ALA A 813 -12.00 0.16 -24.95
C ALA A 813 -13.22 1.09 -25.00
N PHE A 814 -13.69 1.56 -23.84
CA PHE A 814 -14.77 2.52 -23.72
C PHE A 814 -14.41 3.86 -24.40
N TRP A 815 -13.24 4.40 -24.08
CA TRP A 815 -12.73 5.69 -24.59
C TRP A 815 -12.67 5.68 -26.12
N ALA A 816 -11.94 4.73 -26.70
CA ALA A 816 -11.74 4.67 -28.14
C ALA A 816 -13.04 4.44 -28.93
N ALA A 817 -13.94 3.59 -28.43
CA ALA A 817 -15.22 3.31 -29.07
C ALA A 817 -16.20 4.48 -28.94
N PHE A 818 -16.26 5.16 -27.79
CA PHE A 818 -17.08 6.34 -27.59
C PHE A 818 -16.62 7.50 -28.49
N SER A 819 -15.32 7.80 -28.51
CA SER A 819 -14.75 8.86 -29.35
C SER A 819 -14.95 8.59 -30.85
N TYR A 820 -14.88 7.33 -31.29
CA TYR A 820 -15.23 6.95 -32.66
C TYR A 820 -16.70 7.26 -32.99
N VAL A 821 -17.64 6.89 -32.11
CA VAL A 821 -19.08 7.17 -32.34
C VAL A 821 -19.33 8.67 -32.43
N ILE A 822 -18.78 9.48 -31.51
CA ILE A 822 -18.93 10.95 -31.54
C ILE A 822 -18.32 11.54 -32.82
N ALA A 823 -17.11 11.10 -33.20
CA ALA A 823 -16.44 11.57 -34.43
C ALA A 823 -17.21 11.21 -35.71
N ASP A 824 -18.00 10.13 -35.69
CA ASP A 824 -18.76 9.64 -36.85
C ASP A 824 -20.24 10.08 -36.89
N LEU A 825 -20.78 10.78 -35.87
CA LEU A 825 -22.16 11.30 -35.91
C LEU A 825 -22.40 12.21 -37.12
N SER A 826 -23.58 12.10 -37.73
CA SER A 826 -24.01 12.97 -38.85
C SER A 826 -24.36 14.41 -38.46
N VAL A 827 -24.26 14.75 -37.17
CA VAL A 827 -24.51 16.07 -36.60
C VAL A 827 -23.38 16.44 -35.65
N ASP A 828 -23.11 17.74 -35.51
CA ASP A 828 -22.16 18.27 -34.52
C ASP A 828 -22.75 18.28 -33.11
N ILE A 829 -21.91 18.09 -32.09
CA ILE A 829 -22.33 18.25 -30.70
C ILE A 829 -22.56 19.75 -30.43
N PRO A 830 -23.76 20.17 -29.96
CA PRO A 830 -24.11 21.58 -29.84
C PRO A 830 -23.46 22.23 -28.61
N ARG A 831 -22.69 23.29 -28.88
CA ARG A 831 -22.09 24.22 -27.91
C ARG A 831 -23.13 24.81 -26.94
N GLN A 832 -22.64 25.42 -25.84
CA GLN A 832 -23.47 26.14 -24.88
C GLN A 832 -24.04 27.44 -25.47
#